data_AF-A0A520B625-F1
#
_entry.id   AF-A0A520B625-F1
#
_cell.length_a   1.000
_cell.length_b   1.000
_cell.length_c   1.000
_cell.angle_alpha   90.00
_cell.angle_beta   90.00
_cell.angle_gamma   90.00
#
_symmetry.space_group_name_H-M   'P 1'
#
loop_
_entity.id
_entity.type
_entity.pdbx_description
1 polymer ?
#
loop_
_entity_poly.entity_id
_entity_poly.type
_entity_poly.pdbx_seq_one_letter_code
_entity_poly.pdbx_strand_id
1 'polypeptide(L)'
;MIRSAAAVRCRRLSFVLGTSALAWGLALPAVAQAQCAPDPTTTNGTTTCTGTDTDGVRVTTRDTTLIVASGATVSNMGAPTIALDVPRTGSAPYSTNTITVLGTVSAPGQTAIAVNSGALNPSSYYSTQQAALTVGAGGIVTGVTALALLQSPGNQNGTVSVSVDNAGSVTGTGGTALLANTVSTAQGYPSLLTSFSTITNRAGASISGGIIGQLSTLANAGSIDGGGGSALDSTIGYGPTVTNAEGATIRSTSAAATILAGPNYYMTVTNAGTIANAGSGAALSGGLLAITNEAGGQIGSAGAIAIAASRSLTLTNRGTVTGNITAGDGGNTIDSTGGTINGSVTLGNGSDTLIVRYVGTRALATGITGAINAGYGTNTERVVFATDTSVTTPIDLNAGFGQLLLAPDAKVTATLTAGFSTASPLVITGLGTVVNQATIALPTRAVSDLDYAFNTSAQFRNEGSITALLSDNAGSAGIVLSSHSFANSGSVTVTGGTGVSVSYNPVVNSGIITATGTGVSLFDGVLTNSGTIISTGGVGVDLYGNVGYTGSNSGTISGATTGALTGIYLTNTGTISSAGTGVSVQAYGYLINAAGGVVNGGSGGAISVGSFNAGVANAGTINGNVTFNGAFSGDNSLSYIAQTGGVLNGNLSLGNGATLVTDLVNTGPGQFAGITGTVTAGSSSALRYAVNADATATLPTGNVGPFANVGYQVANGAALTLTAPAG
;
A
#
# COMPACT_ATOMS: atom_id res chain seq x y z
N MET A 1 30.42 51.07 70.51
CA MET A 1 29.91 52.30 69.88
C MET A 1 28.38 52.23 69.97
N ILE A 2 27.74 52.87 70.96
CA ILE A 2 27.31 54.31 70.97
C ILE A 2 26.17 54.47 69.94
N ARG A 3 24.89 54.76 70.21
CA ARG A 3 24.10 55.45 71.27
C ARG A 3 22.63 54.94 71.16
N SER A 4 21.83 54.64 72.19
CA SER A 4 21.32 55.40 73.35
C SER A 4 20.02 56.20 73.10
N ALA A 5 19.04 55.93 73.98
CA ALA A 5 18.04 56.84 74.61
C ALA A 5 16.73 57.16 73.83
N ALA A 6 15.55 57.28 74.44
CA ALA A 6 15.13 57.19 75.86
C ALA A 6 13.62 56.89 75.99
N ALA A 7 13.29 56.31 77.14
CA ALA A 7 11.96 56.14 77.69
C ALA A 7 11.35 57.46 78.22
N VAL A 8 10.02 57.56 78.23
CA VAL A 8 9.28 58.44 79.14
C VAL A 8 8.20 57.63 79.86
N ARG A 9 8.25 57.70 81.19
CA ARG A 9 7.36 57.12 82.19
C ARG A 9 6.32 58.16 82.65
N CYS A 10 5.32 57.66 83.38
CA CYS A 10 4.33 58.32 84.26
C CYS A 10 2.95 58.50 83.61
N ARG A 11 1.82 58.22 84.27
CA ARG A 11 1.55 57.95 85.70
C ARG A 11 0.22 57.19 85.83
N ARG A 12 0.12 56.41 86.91
CA ARG A 12 -1.07 55.70 87.40
C ARG A 12 -2.22 56.67 87.73
N LEU A 13 -3.45 56.25 87.47
CA LEU A 13 -4.64 56.59 88.26
C LEU A 13 -5.63 55.43 88.16
N SER A 14 -5.87 54.77 89.29
CA SER A 14 -6.91 53.76 89.46
C SER A 14 -8.14 54.44 90.06
N PHE A 15 -9.32 54.23 89.47
CA PHE A 15 -10.60 54.37 90.15
C PHE A 15 -11.50 53.20 89.75
N VAL A 16 -12.29 52.76 90.73
CA VAL A 16 -13.02 51.49 90.83
C VAL A 16 -14.53 51.78 90.82
N LEU A 17 -15.31 50.80 90.35
CA LEU A 17 -16.77 50.57 90.41
C LEU A 17 -17.65 50.97 89.21
N GLY A 18 -18.43 49.99 88.75
CA GLY A 18 -19.64 50.22 87.93
C GLY A 18 -20.00 49.04 87.02
N THR A 19 -20.76 48.09 87.54
CA THR A 19 -21.43 46.99 86.81
C THR A 19 -22.36 47.50 85.70
N SER A 20 -22.30 46.90 84.51
CA SER A 20 -23.45 46.67 83.60
C SER A 20 -23.05 45.70 82.48
N ALA A 21 -23.72 44.55 82.43
CA ALA A 21 -23.72 43.65 81.30
C ALA A 21 -24.57 44.25 80.16
N LEU A 22 -24.08 44.25 78.92
CA LEU A 22 -24.88 44.28 77.69
C LEU A 22 -24.04 43.83 76.48
N ALA A 23 -24.68 43.02 75.64
CA ALA A 23 -24.17 42.14 74.60
C ALA A 23 -23.31 42.77 73.49
N TRP A 24 -22.27 42.05 73.05
CA TRP A 24 -21.87 41.99 71.65
C TRP A 24 -21.99 40.53 71.19
N GLY A 25 -22.98 40.28 70.34
CA GLY A 25 -23.22 38.98 69.75
C GLY A 25 -22.02 38.55 68.92
N LEU A 26 -21.48 37.38 69.24
CA LEU A 26 -20.67 36.59 68.32
C LEU A 26 -21.57 36.15 67.17
N ALA A 27 -21.74 37.01 66.17
CA ALA A 27 -22.13 36.57 64.84
C ALA A 27 -20.92 35.82 64.26
N LEU A 28 -20.84 34.52 64.54
CA LEU A 28 -20.13 33.61 63.64
C LEU A 28 -20.75 33.83 62.27
N PRO A 29 -20.00 34.22 61.22
CA PRO A 29 -20.55 34.13 59.88
C PRO A 29 -20.91 32.66 59.68
N ALA A 30 -22.21 32.37 59.59
CA ALA A 30 -22.67 31.12 59.03
C ALA A 30 -22.01 31.05 57.66
N VAL A 31 -21.06 30.12 57.49
CA VAL A 31 -20.51 29.78 56.19
C VAL A 31 -21.74 29.35 55.40
N ALA A 32 -22.20 30.18 54.47
CA ALA A 32 -23.23 29.76 53.54
C ALA A 32 -22.67 28.52 52.84
N GLN A 33 -23.23 27.36 53.16
CA GLN A 33 -22.91 26.09 52.50
C GLN A 33 -23.32 26.31 51.04
N ALA A 34 -22.37 26.74 50.20
CA ALA A 34 -22.65 27.01 48.80
C ALA A 34 -22.82 25.67 48.08
N GLN A 35 -24.04 25.15 48.12
CA GLN A 35 -24.49 23.95 47.43
C GLN A 35 -24.49 24.18 45.92
N CYS A 36 -24.51 23.10 45.13
CA CYS A 36 -24.77 23.18 43.70
C CYS A 36 -26.15 23.83 43.45
N ALA A 37 -26.23 24.84 42.58
CA ALA A 37 -27.48 25.52 42.26
C ALA A 37 -27.64 25.79 40.75
N PRO A 38 -28.82 25.53 40.15
CA PRO A 38 -29.97 24.85 40.76
C PRO A 38 -29.73 23.34 40.95
N ASP A 39 -30.16 22.80 42.09
CA ASP A 39 -30.29 21.36 42.37
C ASP A 39 -31.71 21.11 42.93
N PRO A 40 -32.63 20.46 42.19
CA PRO A 40 -32.41 19.69 40.97
C PRO A 40 -32.07 20.53 39.72
N THR A 41 -31.32 19.93 38.80
CA THR A 41 -30.93 20.52 37.51
C THR A 41 -32.13 20.96 36.66
N THR A 42 -31.96 22.00 35.83
CA THR A 42 -32.98 22.49 34.89
C THR A 42 -32.57 22.25 33.44
N THR A 43 -33.53 21.91 32.56
CA THR A 43 -33.27 21.66 31.12
C THR A 43 -32.68 22.89 30.45
N ASN A 44 -31.65 22.73 29.60
CA ASN A 44 -30.88 23.82 28.98
C ASN A 44 -30.24 24.79 29.99
N GLY A 45 -30.13 24.39 31.27
CA GLY A 45 -29.64 25.24 32.34
C GLY A 45 -28.20 24.90 32.74
N THR A 46 -27.61 25.81 33.52
CA THR A 46 -26.29 25.61 34.13
C THR A 46 -26.43 25.46 35.64
N THR A 47 -26.00 24.32 36.18
CA THR A 47 -25.86 24.09 37.62
C THR A 47 -24.40 24.31 38.01
N THR A 48 -24.14 25.24 38.93
CA THR A 48 -22.77 25.55 39.39
C THR A 48 -22.60 25.25 40.87
N CYS A 49 -21.58 24.49 41.22
CA CYS A 49 -21.16 24.21 42.59
C CYS A 49 -20.00 25.14 42.95
N THR A 50 -20.15 25.95 44.00
CA THR A 50 -19.12 26.93 44.42
C THR A 50 -18.57 26.69 45.83
N GLY A 51 -19.12 25.72 46.57
CA GLY A 51 -18.68 25.31 47.92
C GLY A 51 -18.66 23.79 48.10
N THR A 52 -19.07 23.31 49.26
CA THR A 52 -19.13 21.87 49.55
C THR A 52 -20.56 21.35 49.39
N ASP A 53 -20.70 20.30 48.60
CA ASP A 53 -21.93 19.56 48.38
C ASP A 53 -21.67 18.09 48.80
N THR A 54 -22.47 17.58 49.75
CA THR A 54 -22.21 16.28 50.42
C THR A 54 -23.23 15.20 50.10
N ASP A 55 -24.32 15.56 49.44
CA ASP A 55 -25.35 14.66 48.95
C ASP A 55 -25.19 14.32 47.45
N GLY A 56 -24.31 15.04 46.75
CA GLY A 56 -23.99 14.82 45.35
C GLY A 56 -25.05 15.38 44.41
N VAL A 57 -24.76 15.38 43.11
CA VAL A 57 -25.64 16.00 42.10
C VAL A 57 -26.24 14.96 41.18
N ARG A 58 -27.57 14.98 41.02
CA ARG A 58 -28.29 14.14 40.04
C ARG A 58 -28.76 14.97 38.85
N VAL A 59 -28.12 14.79 37.70
CA VAL A 59 -28.51 15.43 36.44
C VAL A 59 -29.59 14.60 35.77
N THR A 60 -30.83 15.09 35.77
CA THR A 60 -32.01 14.39 35.22
C THR A 60 -32.68 15.12 34.06
N THR A 61 -32.14 16.28 33.69
CA THR A 61 -32.67 17.13 32.63
C THR A 61 -31.72 17.19 31.44
N ARG A 62 -32.25 17.46 30.24
CA ARG A 62 -31.45 17.44 29.00
C ARG A 62 -30.64 18.72 28.83
N ASP A 63 -29.54 18.58 28.10
CA ASP A 63 -28.68 19.67 27.65
C ASP A 63 -28.25 20.57 28.82
N THR A 64 -28.01 19.94 29.97
CA THR A 64 -27.58 20.58 31.21
C THR A 64 -26.07 20.75 31.20
N THR A 65 -25.60 21.89 31.70
CA THR A 65 -24.19 22.11 32.04
C THR A 65 -23.99 22.07 33.54
N LEU A 66 -23.25 21.09 34.05
CA LEU A 66 -22.82 21.03 35.45
C LEU A 66 -21.39 21.52 35.58
N ILE A 67 -21.13 22.49 36.46
CA ILE A 67 -19.81 23.06 36.70
C ILE A 67 -19.47 22.92 38.18
N VAL A 68 -18.42 22.16 38.51
CA VAL A 68 -17.80 22.14 39.83
C VAL A 68 -16.67 23.17 39.81
N ALA A 69 -16.89 24.34 40.40
CA ALA A 69 -15.94 25.44 40.35
C ALA A 69 -14.64 25.12 41.11
N SER A 70 -13.58 25.88 40.84
CA SER A 70 -12.32 25.74 41.57
C SER A 70 -12.54 25.99 43.06
N GLY A 71 -11.95 25.14 43.91
CA GLY A 71 -12.15 25.18 45.37
C GLY A 71 -13.46 24.54 45.86
N ALA A 72 -14.41 24.22 44.97
CA ALA A 72 -15.61 23.48 45.33
C ALA A 72 -15.30 21.98 45.52
N THR A 73 -16.07 21.32 46.39
CA THR A 73 -16.00 19.86 46.60
C THR A 73 -17.40 19.28 46.52
N VAL A 74 -17.63 18.36 45.59
CA VAL A 74 -18.83 17.53 45.54
C VAL A 74 -18.45 16.13 46.03
N SER A 75 -19.22 15.58 46.95
CA SER A 75 -19.01 14.25 47.50
C SER A 75 -20.34 13.56 47.80
N ASN A 76 -20.33 12.23 47.81
CA ASN A 76 -21.48 11.42 48.21
C ASN A 76 -20.99 10.14 48.89
N MET A 77 -21.70 9.68 49.92
CA MET A 77 -21.42 8.42 50.62
C MET A 77 -22.48 7.39 50.26
N GLY A 78 -22.07 6.28 49.64
CA GLY A 78 -22.94 5.15 49.33
C GLY A 78 -23.63 5.20 47.96
N ALA A 79 -23.50 6.29 47.21
CA ALA A 79 -23.96 6.42 45.83
C ALA A 79 -22.96 7.23 44.98
N PRO A 80 -23.12 7.30 43.64
CA PRO A 80 -22.27 8.15 42.82
C PRO A 80 -22.36 9.63 43.20
N THR A 81 -21.22 10.34 43.15
CA THR A 81 -21.15 11.77 43.48
C THR A 81 -21.84 12.64 42.44
N ILE A 82 -21.66 12.32 41.16
CA ILE A 82 -22.43 12.90 40.06
C ILE A 82 -23.10 11.76 39.31
N ALA A 83 -24.42 11.79 39.20
CA ALA A 83 -25.19 10.82 38.44
C ALA A 83 -25.96 11.52 37.32
N LEU A 84 -25.58 11.25 36.07
CA LEU A 84 -26.32 11.65 34.88
C LEU A 84 -27.28 10.52 34.51
N ASP A 85 -28.58 10.76 34.61
CA ASP A 85 -29.65 9.79 34.29
C ASP A 85 -30.87 10.56 33.77
N VAL A 86 -30.83 10.91 32.49
CA VAL A 86 -31.85 11.73 31.84
C VAL A 86 -32.92 10.84 31.24
N PRO A 87 -34.17 10.84 31.75
CA PRO A 87 -35.23 10.01 31.20
C PRO A 87 -35.59 10.42 29.78
N ARG A 88 -35.83 9.44 28.89
CA ARG A 88 -36.28 9.73 27.53
C ARG A 88 -37.77 10.09 27.52
N THR A 89 -38.11 11.36 27.30
CA THR A 89 -39.50 11.79 27.06
C THR A 89 -39.76 11.91 25.55
N GLY A 90 -40.13 10.79 24.90
CA GLY A 90 -40.54 10.73 23.49
C GLY A 90 -39.44 10.50 22.44
N SER A 91 -39.77 10.74 21.16
CA SER A 91 -38.91 10.53 19.97
C SER A 91 -37.78 11.57 19.79
N ALA A 92 -37.52 12.40 20.80
CA ALA A 92 -36.54 13.48 20.72
C ALA A 92 -35.10 12.98 20.42
N PRO A 93 -34.28 13.83 19.77
CA PRO A 93 -32.88 13.53 19.46
C PRO A 93 -32.01 13.41 20.73
N TYR A 94 -30.77 12.95 20.54
CA TYR A 94 -29.72 12.81 21.56
C TYR A 94 -29.68 13.99 22.53
N SER A 95 -29.55 13.73 23.84
CA SER A 95 -29.21 14.75 24.82
C SER A 95 -27.69 14.82 24.97
N THR A 96 -27.12 16.03 24.92
CA THR A 96 -25.67 16.25 25.09
C THR A 96 -25.44 17.05 26.35
N ASN A 97 -25.30 16.36 27.48
CA ASN A 97 -25.01 17.02 28.75
C ASN A 97 -23.51 17.28 28.89
N THR A 98 -23.16 18.36 29.59
CA THR A 98 -21.76 18.74 29.80
C THR A 98 -21.44 18.77 31.30
N ILE A 99 -20.33 18.18 31.69
CA ILE A 99 -19.84 18.17 33.07
C ILE A 99 -18.44 18.77 33.05
N THR A 100 -18.24 19.87 33.78
CA THR A 100 -16.94 20.54 33.93
C THR A 100 -16.49 20.47 35.38
N VAL A 101 -15.32 19.89 35.64
CA VAL A 101 -14.74 19.74 36.97
C VAL A 101 -13.47 20.57 37.08
N LEU A 102 -13.55 21.69 37.80
CA LEU A 102 -12.41 22.55 38.15
C LEU A 102 -12.02 22.41 39.64
N GLY A 103 -12.93 21.88 40.46
CA GLY A 103 -12.74 21.56 41.88
C GLY A 103 -12.54 20.06 42.11
N THR A 104 -13.09 19.54 43.21
CA THR A 104 -12.98 18.13 43.61
C THR A 104 -14.32 17.40 43.50
N VAL A 105 -14.32 16.23 42.87
CA VAL A 105 -15.42 15.26 42.86
C VAL A 105 -14.89 13.97 43.48
N SER A 106 -15.39 13.61 44.65
CA SER A 106 -14.89 12.47 45.42
C SER A 106 -16.01 11.52 45.82
N ALA A 107 -15.89 10.23 45.49
CA ALA A 107 -16.80 9.16 45.92
C ALA A 107 -16.01 8.03 46.62
N PRO A 108 -15.69 8.16 47.93
CA PRO A 108 -15.00 7.11 48.65
C PRO A 108 -15.77 5.80 48.60
N GLY A 109 -15.14 4.74 48.08
CA GLY A 109 -15.76 3.42 47.99
C GLY A 109 -16.79 3.24 46.86
N GLN A 110 -17.07 4.26 46.05
CA GLN A 110 -18.08 4.23 44.97
C GLN A 110 -17.58 4.86 43.66
N THR A 111 -18.42 4.89 42.63
CA THR A 111 -18.13 5.60 41.37
C THR A 111 -18.23 7.11 41.55
N ALA A 112 -17.26 7.90 41.09
CA ALA A 112 -17.33 9.37 41.24
C ALA A 112 -18.37 9.99 40.29
N ILE A 113 -18.31 9.66 39.00
CA ILE A 113 -19.26 10.11 37.98
C ILE A 113 -19.87 8.88 37.30
N ALA A 114 -21.20 8.76 37.34
CA ALA A 114 -21.93 7.73 36.62
C ALA A 114 -22.78 8.36 35.52
N VAL A 115 -22.57 7.95 34.26
CA VAL A 115 -23.41 8.34 33.13
C VAL A 115 -24.24 7.16 32.69
N ASN A 116 -25.55 7.26 32.89
CA ASN A 116 -26.50 6.21 32.60
C ASN A 116 -27.24 6.50 31.28
N SER A 117 -27.71 5.45 30.61
CA SER A 117 -28.45 5.58 29.34
C SER A 117 -29.80 6.30 29.47
N GLY A 118 -30.29 6.53 30.69
CA GLY A 118 -31.61 7.08 30.97
C GLY A 118 -32.68 5.99 31.10
N ALA A 119 -33.69 6.22 31.93
CA ALA A 119 -34.85 5.32 32.02
C ALA A 119 -35.59 5.20 30.67
N LEU A 120 -36.03 3.97 30.35
CA LEU A 120 -36.74 3.67 29.11
C LEU A 120 -38.14 4.28 29.12
N ASN A 121 -38.52 4.91 28.01
CA ASN A 121 -39.91 5.29 27.76
C ASN A 121 -40.71 4.05 27.33
N PRO A 122 -41.94 3.81 27.84
CA PRO A 122 -42.78 2.69 27.40
C PRO A 122 -43.01 2.60 25.88
N SER A 123 -42.86 3.71 25.15
CA SER A 123 -43.02 3.80 23.69
C SER A 123 -41.71 3.70 22.89
N SER A 124 -40.56 3.50 23.53
CA SER A 124 -39.24 3.46 22.88
C SER A 124 -38.54 2.11 23.08
N TYR A 125 -37.80 1.65 22.07
CA TYR A 125 -37.03 0.39 22.12
C TYR A 125 -35.62 0.54 22.74
N TYR A 126 -35.10 1.78 22.80
CA TYR A 126 -33.81 2.14 23.38
C TYR A 126 -33.78 3.64 23.74
N SER A 127 -32.77 4.09 24.49
CA SER A 127 -32.41 5.52 24.62
C SER A 127 -30.91 5.70 24.42
N THR A 128 -30.49 6.89 23.99
CA THR A 128 -29.07 7.22 23.80
C THR A 128 -28.73 8.45 24.62
N GLN A 129 -27.70 8.33 25.47
CA GLN A 129 -27.14 9.44 26.23
C GLN A 129 -25.78 9.83 25.65
N GLN A 130 -25.59 11.11 25.36
CA GLN A 130 -24.26 11.66 25.08
C GLN A 130 -23.83 12.60 26.22
N ALA A 131 -22.55 12.59 26.55
CA ALA A 131 -22.01 13.57 27.49
C ALA A 131 -20.60 14.01 27.12
N ALA A 132 -20.24 15.23 27.51
CA ALA A 132 -18.86 15.71 27.50
C ALA A 132 -18.40 15.94 28.93
N LEU A 133 -17.30 15.30 29.32
CA LEU A 133 -16.61 15.53 30.60
C LEU A 133 -15.35 16.33 30.34
N THR A 134 -15.23 17.49 30.98
CA THR A 134 -14.00 18.28 31.02
C THR A 134 -13.49 18.34 32.45
N VAL A 135 -12.26 17.87 32.69
CA VAL A 135 -11.57 18.06 33.96
C VAL A 135 -10.52 19.13 33.75
N GLY A 136 -10.70 20.30 34.35
CA GLY A 136 -9.76 21.42 34.20
C GLY A 136 -8.44 21.19 34.95
N ALA A 137 -7.46 22.05 34.69
CA ALA A 137 -6.20 22.04 35.43
C ALA A 137 -6.47 22.25 36.93
N GLY A 138 -5.95 21.35 37.77
CA GLY A 138 -6.22 21.32 39.21
C GLY A 138 -7.54 20.65 39.61
N GLY A 139 -8.39 20.28 38.65
CA GLY A 139 -9.59 19.48 38.89
C GLY A 139 -9.24 18.05 39.30
N ILE A 140 -10.01 17.48 40.24
CA ILE A 140 -9.79 16.14 40.78
C ILE A 140 -11.10 15.36 40.69
N VAL A 141 -11.07 14.18 40.06
CA VAL A 141 -12.16 13.21 40.06
C VAL A 141 -11.63 11.91 40.64
N THR A 142 -12.16 11.46 41.79
CA THR A 142 -11.66 10.26 42.49
C THR A 142 -12.79 9.40 43.02
N GLY A 143 -12.72 8.10 42.75
CA GLY A 143 -13.61 7.07 43.31
C GLY A 143 -13.03 5.68 43.08
N VAL A 144 -13.74 4.63 43.47
CA VAL A 144 -13.39 3.24 43.08
C VAL A 144 -13.29 3.13 41.56
N THR A 145 -14.22 3.81 40.87
CA THR A 145 -14.13 4.17 39.45
C THR A 145 -14.37 5.66 39.31
N ALA A 146 -13.53 6.37 38.57
CA ALA A 146 -13.70 7.83 38.43
C ALA A 146 -14.88 8.17 37.52
N LEU A 147 -15.01 7.49 36.38
CA LEU A 147 -16.15 7.64 35.48
C LEU A 147 -16.62 6.25 35.01
N ALA A 148 -17.91 5.96 35.22
CA ALA A 148 -18.54 4.76 34.68
C ALA A 148 -19.69 5.11 33.73
N LEU A 149 -19.70 4.46 32.56
CA LEU A 149 -20.80 4.50 31.62
C LEU A 149 -21.63 3.24 31.81
N LEU A 150 -22.91 3.42 32.12
CA LEU A 150 -23.79 2.36 32.59
C LEU A 150 -25.13 2.38 31.82
N GLN A 151 -25.80 1.24 31.79
CA GLN A 151 -27.18 1.19 31.33
C GLN A 151 -28.12 1.41 32.52
N SER A 152 -29.16 2.24 32.33
CA SER A 152 -30.19 2.39 33.37
C SER A 152 -30.99 1.09 33.53
N PRO A 153 -31.41 0.72 34.76
CA PRO A 153 -32.28 -0.42 35.00
C PRO A 153 -33.52 -0.42 34.10
N GLY A 154 -33.87 -1.56 33.51
CA GLY A 154 -34.99 -1.70 32.57
C GLY A 154 -34.73 -1.21 31.14
N ASN A 155 -33.53 -0.70 30.84
CA ASN A 155 -33.15 -0.20 29.52
C ASN A 155 -31.93 -0.96 28.96
N GLN A 156 -32.10 -2.25 28.69
CA GLN A 156 -31.02 -3.15 28.26
C GLN A 156 -30.43 -2.82 26.89
N ASN A 157 -31.11 -2.01 26.08
CA ASN A 157 -30.63 -1.54 24.78
C ASN A 157 -30.14 -0.08 24.83
N GLY A 158 -30.09 0.51 26.02
CA GLY A 158 -29.70 1.90 26.19
C GLY A 158 -28.23 2.11 25.86
N THR A 159 -27.94 3.14 25.06
CA THR A 159 -26.57 3.49 24.66
C THR A 159 -26.04 4.72 25.38
N VAL A 160 -24.74 4.73 25.66
CA VAL A 160 -24.03 5.86 26.28
C VAL A 160 -22.76 6.15 25.49
N SER A 161 -22.53 7.40 25.13
CA SER A 161 -21.28 7.83 24.50
C SER A 161 -20.72 9.07 25.20
N VAL A 162 -19.46 9.03 25.64
CA VAL A 162 -18.85 10.15 26.36
C VAL A 162 -17.52 10.56 25.74
N SER A 163 -17.33 11.86 25.55
CA SER A 163 -16.02 12.46 25.28
C SER A 163 -15.40 12.98 26.57
N VAL A 164 -14.13 12.67 26.82
CA VAL A 164 -13.38 13.12 28.00
C VAL A 164 -12.23 14.02 27.57
N ASP A 165 -12.13 15.20 28.18
CA ASP A 165 -10.99 16.12 28.05
C ASP A 165 -10.43 16.40 29.44
N ASN A 166 -9.27 15.81 29.74
CA ASN A 166 -8.63 15.85 31.05
C ASN A 166 -7.38 16.72 31.03
N ALA A 167 -7.37 17.78 31.84
CA ALA A 167 -6.23 18.61 32.18
C ALA A 167 -5.83 18.48 33.67
N GLY A 168 -6.54 17.66 34.45
CA GLY A 168 -6.36 17.47 35.89
C GLY A 168 -6.05 16.02 36.27
N SER A 169 -6.60 15.56 37.39
CA SER A 169 -6.40 14.20 37.90
C SER A 169 -7.70 13.40 37.91
N VAL A 170 -7.67 12.22 37.28
CA VAL A 170 -8.75 11.24 37.25
C VAL A 170 -8.23 9.94 37.87
N THR A 171 -8.77 9.54 39.02
CA THR A 171 -8.26 8.41 39.81
C THR A 171 -9.32 7.37 40.11
N GLY A 172 -9.07 6.14 39.67
CA GLY A 172 -9.84 4.94 40.01
C GLY A 172 -9.12 4.10 41.07
N THR A 173 -9.49 4.26 42.34
CA THR A 173 -8.83 3.56 43.45
C THR A 173 -9.08 2.06 43.47
N GLY A 174 -10.09 1.57 42.73
CA GLY A 174 -10.35 0.15 42.50
C GLY A 174 -9.53 -0.46 41.36
N GLY A 175 -8.60 0.30 40.76
CA GLY A 175 -7.78 -0.13 39.63
C GLY A 175 -8.35 0.22 38.26
N THR A 176 -9.61 0.65 38.16
CA THR A 176 -10.23 1.14 36.91
C THR A 176 -10.61 2.61 37.07
N ALA A 177 -10.03 3.49 36.26
CA ALA A 177 -10.37 4.92 36.26
C ALA A 177 -11.60 5.21 35.42
N LEU A 178 -11.61 4.71 34.18
CA LEU A 178 -12.65 4.95 33.19
C LEU A 178 -13.24 3.61 32.76
N LEU A 179 -14.53 3.42 32.96
CA LEU A 179 -15.23 2.19 32.64
C LEU A 179 -16.36 2.46 31.65
N ALA A 180 -16.33 1.82 30.49
CA ALA A 180 -17.45 1.67 29.59
C ALA A 180 -17.96 0.22 29.69
N ASN A 181 -19.04 0.01 30.44
CA ASN A 181 -19.57 -1.32 30.71
C ASN A 181 -20.27 -1.94 29.48
N THR A 182 -19.91 -3.16 29.13
CA THR A 182 -20.64 -3.98 28.15
C THR A 182 -21.57 -4.96 28.85
N VAL A 183 -22.87 -4.84 28.64
CA VAL A 183 -23.86 -5.81 29.11
C VAL A 183 -24.21 -6.75 27.95
N SER A 184 -24.24 -8.06 28.21
CA SER A 184 -24.81 -9.02 27.27
C SER A 184 -26.30 -8.72 27.09
N THR A 185 -26.77 -8.56 25.85
CA THR A 185 -28.21 -8.45 25.60
C THR A 185 -28.93 -9.71 26.10
N ALA A 186 -30.23 -9.61 26.36
CA ALA A 186 -31.11 -10.75 26.66
C ALA A 186 -31.07 -11.87 25.59
N GLN A 187 -30.52 -11.61 24.39
CA GLN A 187 -30.35 -12.58 23.31
C GLN A 187 -28.96 -13.26 23.28
N GLY A 188 -28.10 -13.01 24.27
CA GLY A 188 -26.80 -13.68 24.39
C GLY A 188 -25.69 -13.13 23.48
N TYR A 189 -25.97 -12.07 22.70
CA TYR A 189 -24.95 -11.35 21.93
C TYR A 189 -24.43 -10.15 22.74
N PRO A 190 -23.10 -9.98 22.91
CA PRO A 190 -22.54 -8.77 23.49
C PRO A 190 -22.81 -7.59 22.53
N SER A 191 -23.67 -6.66 22.93
CA SER A 191 -23.90 -5.42 22.19
C SER A 191 -23.04 -4.31 22.77
N LEU A 192 -22.36 -3.59 21.90
CA LEU A 192 -21.49 -2.45 22.21
C LEU A 192 -22.32 -1.20 22.49
N LEU A 193 -22.87 -1.09 23.71
CA LEU A 193 -23.84 -0.04 24.02
C LEU A 193 -23.24 1.14 24.79
N THR A 194 -22.10 0.97 25.45
CA THR A 194 -21.40 2.10 26.08
C THR A 194 -20.02 2.29 25.45
N SER A 195 -19.62 3.53 25.22
CA SER A 195 -18.37 3.86 24.53
C SER A 195 -17.81 5.21 24.95
N PHE A 196 -16.48 5.30 24.89
CA PHE A 196 -15.79 6.58 24.86
C PHE A 196 -15.56 6.97 23.40
N SER A 197 -16.13 8.10 22.97
CA SER A 197 -15.91 8.62 21.61
C SER A 197 -14.48 9.17 21.49
N THR A 198 -14.05 9.97 22.45
CA THR A 198 -12.68 10.49 22.55
C THR A 198 -12.23 10.57 23.99
N ILE A 199 -10.96 10.30 24.24
CA ILE A 199 -10.28 10.65 25.49
C ILE A 199 -9.07 11.51 25.11
N THR A 200 -9.04 12.76 25.57
CA THR A 200 -7.90 13.66 25.46
C THR A 200 -7.32 13.85 26.86
N ASN A 201 -6.12 13.33 27.11
CA ASN A 201 -5.38 13.55 28.34
C ASN A 201 -4.27 14.56 28.07
N ARG A 202 -4.46 15.80 28.51
CA ARG A 202 -3.56 16.93 28.19
C ARG A 202 -2.24 16.84 28.94
N ALA A 203 -1.27 17.64 28.50
CA ALA A 203 0.03 17.74 29.16
C ALA A 203 -0.13 18.12 30.65
N GLY A 204 0.59 17.42 31.52
CA GLY A 204 0.51 17.56 32.98
C GLY A 204 -0.69 16.87 33.65
N ALA A 205 -1.64 16.36 32.87
CA ALA A 205 -2.80 15.63 33.39
C ALA A 205 -2.46 14.16 33.70
N SER A 206 -3.20 13.56 34.62
CA SER A 206 -3.02 12.16 35.03
C SER A 206 -4.33 11.37 35.05
N ILE A 207 -4.29 10.17 34.48
CA ILE A 207 -5.30 9.13 34.66
C ILE A 207 -4.63 7.97 35.41
N SER A 208 -5.06 7.70 36.65
CA SER A 208 -4.54 6.62 37.49
C SER A 208 -5.61 5.55 37.67
N GLY A 209 -5.35 4.36 37.14
CA GLY A 209 -6.31 3.27 36.92
C GLY A 209 -6.54 3.04 35.42
N GLY A 210 -6.93 1.80 35.07
CA GLY A 210 -7.16 1.39 33.69
C GLY A 210 -8.36 2.07 33.03
N ILE A 211 -8.29 2.20 31.72
CA ILE A 211 -9.39 2.57 30.83
C ILE A 211 -9.94 1.27 30.24
N ILE A 212 -11.17 0.90 30.57
CA ILE A 212 -11.76 -0.39 30.17
C ILE A 212 -13.00 -0.14 29.33
N GLY A 213 -13.09 -0.82 28.19
CA GLY A 213 -14.25 -0.84 27.32
C GLY A 213 -13.98 -0.20 25.95
N GLN A 214 -15.06 0.04 25.20
CA GLN A 214 -14.94 0.55 23.84
C GLN A 214 -14.43 2.00 23.82
N LEU A 215 -13.40 2.24 23.02
CA LEU A 215 -12.80 3.56 22.81
C LEU A 215 -12.48 3.76 21.32
N SER A 216 -12.93 4.86 20.73
CA SER A 216 -12.57 5.19 19.34
C SER A 216 -11.21 5.88 19.25
N THR A 217 -10.96 6.92 20.05
CA THR A 217 -9.71 7.69 19.96
C THR A 217 -9.15 8.08 21.33
N LEU A 218 -7.87 7.80 21.56
CA LEU A 218 -7.09 8.25 22.70
C LEU A 218 -5.99 9.20 22.23
N ALA A 219 -6.00 10.44 22.70
CA ALA A 219 -4.91 11.39 22.54
C ALA A 219 -4.28 11.68 23.91
N ASN A 220 -3.05 11.21 24.14
CA ASN A 220 -2.34 11.37 25.40
C ASN A 220 -1.13 12.29 25.23
N ALA A 221 -1.09 13.36 26.03
CA ALA A 221 0.06 14.23 26.25
C ALA A 221 0.51 14.25 27.73
N GLY A 222 -0.22 13.55 28.61
CA GLY A 222 0.06 13.45 30.05
C GLY A 222 0.50 12.04 30.46
N SER A 223 0.08 11.63 31.66
CA SER A 223 0.32 10.28 32.19
C SER A 223 -0.95 9.46 32.28
N ILE A 224 -0.90 8.21 31.80
CA ILE A 224 -1.92 7.18 32.01
C ILE A 224 -1.23 5.98 32.65
N ASP A 225 -1.74 5.54 33.79
CA ASP A 225 -1.17 4.45 34.58
C ASP A 225 -2.23 3.40 34.91
N GLY A 226 -2.17 2.24 34.24
CA GLY A 226 -3.06 1.12 34.52
C GLY A 226 -2.76 0.39 35.83
N GLY A 227 -1.64 0.69 36.49
CA GLY A 227 -1.20 0.00 37.69
C GLY A 227 -1.11 -1.52 37.48
N GLY A 228 -1.83 -2.28 38.30
CA GLY A 228 -1.87 -3.74 38.23
C GLY A 228 -2.67 -4.33 37.05
N GLY A 229 -3.35 -3.50 36.25
CA GLY A 229 -4.05 -3.90 35.03
C GLY A 229 -3.54 -3.17 33.79
N SER A 230 -4.24 -3.34 32.66
CA SER A 230 -3.96 -2.60 31.43
C SER A 230 -4.21 -1.10 31.63
N ALA A 231 -3.39 -0.24 31.05
CA ALA A 231 -3.68 1.20 30.97
C ALA A 231 -4.88 1.46 30.04
N LEU A 232 -4.98 0.67 28.96
CA LEU A 232 -6.13 0.62 28.06
C LEU A 232 -6.47 -0.83 27.74
N ASP A 233 -7.69 -1.25 28.05
CA ASP A 233 -8.29 -2.52 27.65
C ASP A 233 -9.50 -2.27 26.76
N SER A 234 -9.32 -2.56 25.47
CA SER A 234 -10.31 -2.46 24.40
C SER A 234 -10.59 -3.82 23.77
N THR A 235 -10.49 -4.90 24.57
CA THR A 235 -10.81 -6.26 24.11
C THR A 235 -12.25 -6.41 23.61
N ILE A 236 -13.12 -5.49 24.03
CA ILE A 236 -14.53 -5.43 23.67
C ILE A 236 -14.76 -4.17 22.82
N GLY A 237 -15.19 -4.35 21.57
CA GLY A 237 -15.49 -3.25 20.65
C GLY A 237 -14.45 -3.07 19.55
N TYR A 238 -14.44 -1.92 18.88
CA TYR A 238 -13.46 -1.66 17.82
C TYR A 238 -12.06 -1.40 18.38
N GLY A 239 -11.04 -1.60 17.54
CA GLY A 239 -9.67 -1.29 17.91
C GLY A 239 -9.48 0.23 17.95
N PRO A 240 -8.83 0.76 19.00
CA PRO A 240 -8.72 2.20 19.19
C PRO A 240 -7.64 2.81 18.28
N THR A 241 -7.80 4.11 17.99
CA THR A 241 -6.70 4.95 17.53
C THR A 241 -6.04 5.64 18.71
N VAL A 242 -4.78 5.32 18.96
CA VAL A 242 -4.00 5.84 20.09
C VAL A 242 -2.89 6.75 19.57
N THR A 243 -2.82 7.97 20.08
CA THR A 243 -1.71 8.89 19.88
C THR A 243 -1.10 9.22 21.23
N ASN A 244 0.19 8.94 21.40
CA ASN A 244 0.96 9.26 22.59
C ASN A 244 2.05 10.27 22.23
N ALA A 245 1.90 11.51 22.70
CA ALA A 245 2.77 12.63 22.36
C ALA A 245 4.15 12.52 23.00
N GLU A 246 5.09 13.33 22.53
CA GLU A 246 6.43 13.45 23.12
C GLU A 246 6.35 13.80 24.61
N GLY A 247 7.16 13.12 25.43
CA GLY A 247 7.16 13.28 26.90
C GLY A 247 5.96 12.64 27.63
N ALA A 248 4.94 12.19 26.90
CA ALA A 248 3.77 11.53 27.49
C ALA A 248 4.05 10.06 27.83
N THR A 249 3.35 9.53 28.84
CA THR A 249 3.54 8.15 29.32
C THR A 249 2.24 7.40 29.40
N ILE A 250 2.20 6.19 28.85
CA ILE A 250 1.17 5.17 29.08
C ILE A 250 1.87 3.95 29.66
N ARG A 251 1.52 3.54 30.88
CA ARG A 251 2.24 2.47 31.57
C ARG A 251 1.35 1.53 32.38
N SER A 252 1.84 0.32 32.59
CA SER A 252 1.28 -0.65 33.55
C SER A 252 2.40 -1.50 34.18
N THR A 253 2.06 -2.25 35.23
CA THR A 253 2.95 -3.19 35.94
C THR A 253 2.34 -4.59 35.98
N SER A 254 1.60 -4.99 34.93
CA SER A 254 0.72 -6.15 34.93
C SER A 254 1.24 -7.30 34.07
N ALA A 255 0.68 -8.50 34.25
CA ALA A 255 0.84 -9.60 33.30
C ALA A 255 0.01 -9.41 32.01
N ALA A 256 -1.07 -8.63 32.07
CA ALA A 256 -1.79 -8.14 30.89
C ALA A 256 -0.97 -7.07 30.16
N ALA A 257 -1.28 -6.83 28.88
CA ALA A 257 -0.58 -5.82 28.09
C ALA A 257 -0.92 -4.39 28.57
N THR A 258 -0.01 -3.42 28.40
CA THR A 258 -0.28 -2.01 28.75
C THR A 258 -1.42 -1.44 27.92
N ILE A 259 -1.39 -1.68 26.61
CA ILE A 259 -2.52 -1.47 25.72
C ILE A 259 -2.92 -2.82 25.13
N LEU A 260 -4.16 -3.21 25.40
CA LEU A 260 -4.74 -4.48 24.98
C LEU A 260 -5.95 -4.22 24.09
N ALA A 261 -5.94 -4.79 22.89
CA ALA A 261 -7.07 -4.81 21.96
C ALA A 261 -7.51 -6.25 21.67
N GLY A 262 -8.76 -6.42 21.26
CA GLY A 262 -9.29 -7.76 20.98
C GLY A 262 -8.66 -8.39 19.73
N PRO A 263 -8.69 -9.73 19.62
CA PRO A 263 -7.97 -10.49 18.58
C PRO A 263 -8.51 -10.28 17.15
N ASN A 264 -9.71 -9.69 17.01
CA ASN A 264 -10.35 -9.46 15.71
C ASN A 264 -10.37 -7.99 15.28
N TYR A 265 -9.73 -7.12 16.06
CA TYR A 265 -9.85 -5.68 15.86
C TYR A 265 -8.55 -5.06 15.38
N TYR A 266 -8.70 -3.95 14.64
CA TYR A 266 -7.63 -3.18 14.06
C TYR A 266 -7.28 -2.00 14.97
N MET A 267 -6.11 -2.05 15.61
CA MET A 267 -5.61 -0.99 16.49
C MET A 267 -4.51 -0.20 15.80
N THR A 268 -4.62 1.12 15.81
CA THR A 268 -3.58 2.03 15.29
C THR A 268 -2.90 2.76 16.45
N VAL A 269 -1.58 2.74 16.52
CA VAL A 269 -0.80 3.42 17.56
C VAL A 269 0.24 4.32 16.93
N THR A 270 0.23 5.61 17.25
CA THR A 270 1.31 6.56 16.98
C THR A 270 1.95 6.97 18.29
N ASN A 271 3.23 6.66 18.48
CA ASN A 271 3.95 6.90 19.72
C ASN A 271 5.19 7.76 19.51
N ALA A 272 5.22 8.95 20.11
CA ALA A 272 6.41 9.78 20.30
C ALA A 272 6.86 9.85 21.77
N GLY A 273 6.05 9.32 22.70
CA GLY A 273 6.34 9.24 24.13
C GLY A 273 6.78 7.83 24.57
N THR A 274 6.42 7.45 25.79
CA THR A 274 6.70 6.12 26.36
C THR A 274 5.43 5.28 26.50
N ILE A 275 5.43 4.06 25.96
CA ILE A 275 4.46 3.01 26.24
C ILE A 275 5.22 1.84 26.88
N ALA A 276 4.97 1.58 28.16
CA ALA A 276 5.80 0.63 28.92
C ALA A 276 5.00 -0.30 29.82
N ASN A 277 5.33 -1.59 29.76
CA ASN A 277 4.90 -2.57 30.75
C ASN A 277 6.08 -2.95 31.65
N ALA A 278 6.03 -2.54 32.90
CA ALA A 278 7.04 -2.90 33.90
C ALA A 278 6.77 -4.28 34.54
N GLY A 279 5.65 -4.91 34.22
CA GLY A 279 5.34 -6.30 34.56
C GLY A 279 5.81 -7.29 33.47
N SER A 280 5.24 -8.50 33.48
CA SER A 280 5.56 -9.55 32.50
C SER A 280 4.77 -9.46 31.20
N GLY A 281 3.75 -8.62 31.13
CA GLY A 281 2.91 -8.44 29.94
C GLY A 281 3.58 -7.64 28.84
N ALA A 282 2.99 -7.67 27.63
CA ALA A 282 3.46 -6.86 26.52
C ALA A 282 3.20 -5.36 26.73
N ALA A 283 3.91 -4.49 26.01
CA ALA A 283 3.52 -3.09 25.93
C ALA A 283 2.24 -2.95 25.08
N LEU A 284 2.20 -3.64 23.94
CA LEU A 284 1.10 -3.63 22.99
C LEU A 284 0.68 -5.07 22.66
N SER A 285 -0.63 -5.36 22.71
CA SER A 285 -1.18 -6.64 22.28
C SER A 285 -2.52 -6.48 21.58
N GLY A 286 -2.74 -7.21 20.48
CA GLY A 286 -4.02 -7.22 19.77
C GLY A 286 -4.04 -8.10 18.51
N GLY A 287 -5.15 -8.05 17.77
CA GLY A 287 -5.35 -8.79 16.53
C GLY A 287 -4.50 -8.27 15.37
N LEU A 288 -4.97 -7.16 14.79
CA LEU A 288 -4.30 -6.45 13.70
C LEU A 288 -3.71 -5.15 14.26
N LEU A 289 -2.39 -5.02 14.22
CA LEU A 289 -1.68 -3.87 14.77
C LEU A 289 -1.05 -3.04 13.66
N ALA A 290 -1.32 -1.74 13.66
CA ALA A 290 -0.61 -0.76 12.85
C ALA A 290 0.07 0.25 13.78
N ILE A 291 1.39 0.24 13.82
CA ILE A 291 2.19 0.96 14.80
C ILE A 291 3.19 1.86 14.08
N THR A 292 3.18 3.14 14.45
CA THR A 292 4.24 4.09 14.14
C THR A 292 4.90 4.51 15.46
N ASN A 293 6.12 4.04 15.70
CA ASN A 293 6.95 4.51 16.79
C ASN A 293 7.90 5.58 16.26
N GLU A 294 7.59 6.83 16.54
CA GLU A 294 8.31 8.00 16.05
C GLU A 294 9.72 8.09 16.66
N ALA A 295 10.56 8.96 16.10
CA ALA A 295 11.86 9.26 16.68
C ALA A 295 11.71 9.73 18.14
N GLY A 296 12.51 9.18 19.04
CA GLY A 296 12.39 9.41 20.49
C GLY A 296 11.34 8.54 21.20
N GLY A 297 10.38 7.96 20.47
CA GLY A 297 9.37 7.07 21.01
C GLY A 297 9.95 5.77 21.61
N GLN A 298 9.42 5.38 22.76
CA GLN A 298 9.83 4.18 23.50
C GLN A 298 8.65 3.22 23.65
N ILE A 299 8.81 1.98 23.21
CA ILE A 299 7.87 0.87 23.46
C ILE A 299 8.63 -0.24 24.18
N GLY A 300 8.26 -0.58 25.41
CA GLY A 300 9.06 -1.50 26.21
C GLY A 300 8.27 -2.45 27.10
N SER A 301 8.76 -3.67 27.25
CA SER A 301 8.31 -4.59 28.29
C SER A 301 9.49 -5.04 29.16
N ALA A 302 9.25 -5.19 30.47
CA ALA A 302 10.16 -5.90 31.38
C ALA A 302 10.02 -7.43 31.25
N GLY A 303 8.94 -7.91 30.63
CA GLY A 303 8.79 -9.27 30.15
C GLY A 303 9.54 -9.52 28.85
N ALA A 304 9.36 -10.71 28.28
CA ALA A 304 10.07 -11.10 27.07
C ALA A 304 9.55 -10.43 25.79
N ILE A 305 8.25 -10.14 25.71
CA ILE A 305 7.58 -9.66 24.48
C ILE A 305 7.12 -8.22 24.69
N ALA A 306 7.54 -7.31 23.82
CA ALA A 306 7.10 -5.92 23.81
C ALA A 306 5.83 -5.71 22.97
N ILE A 307 5.76 -6.37 21.80
CA ILE A 307 4.64 -6.24 20.85
C ILE A 307 4.16 -7.64 20.48
N ALA A 308 2.87 -7.90 20.68
CA ALA A 308 2.21 -9.17 20.33
C ALA A 308 1.02 -8.91 19.39
N ALA A 309 1.17 -9.23 18.11
CA ALA A 309 0.06 -9.24 17.14
C ALA A 309 -0.37 -10.69 16.90
N SER A 310 -1.64 -11.02 17.11
CA SER A 310 -2.13 -12.39 16.91
C SER A 310 -2.55 -12.71 15.47
N ARG A 311 -2.73 -11.68 14.62
CA ARG A 311 -3.08 -11.85 13.20
C ARG A 311 -2.06 -11.20 12.26
N SER A 312 -1.87 -9.89 12.36
CA SER A 312 -0.96 -9.16 11.46
C SER A 312 -0.38 -7.92 12.13
N LEU A 313 0.85 -7.57 11.75
CA LEU A 313 1.59 -6.42 12.24
C LEU A 313 2.09 -5.57 11.07
N THR A 314 1.77 -4.29 11.08
CA THR A 314 2.46 -3.26 10.31
C THR A 314 3.17 -2.34 11.30
N LEU A 315 4.51 -2.34 11.30
CA LEU A 315 5.32 -1.55 12.22
C LEU A 315 6.30 -0.66 11.45
N THR A 316 6.20 0.64 11.66
CA THR A 316 7.28 1.60 11.34
C THR A 316 7.91 2.06 12.63
N ASN A 317 9.18 1.73 12.84
CA ASN A 317 9.95 2.10 14.01
C ASN A 317 11.09 3.07 13.63
N ARG A 318 11.06 4.24 14.24
CA ARG A 318 12.09 5.29 14.24
C ARG A 318 12.62 5.58 15.65
N GLY A 319 11.96 5.06 16.67
CA GLY A 319 12.39 5.12 18.07
C GLY A 319 13.04 3.81 18.53
N THR A 320 12.77 3.42 19.77
CA THR A 320 13.28 2.19 20.39
C THR A 320 12.14 1.27 20.83
N VAL A 321 12.26 0.00 20.48
CA VAL A 321 11.46 -1.09 21.03
C VAL A 321 12.35 -1.95 21.92
N THR A 322 11.98 -2.20 23.17
CA THR A 322 12.73 -3.05 24.11
C THR A 322 11.93 -4.29 24.48
N GLY A 323 12.40 -5.45 24.02
CA GLY A 323 11.71 -6.75 24.11
C GLY A 323 11.42 -7.35 22.72
N ASN A 324 10.98 -8.60 22.70
CA ASN A 324 10.70 -9.34 21.48
C ASN A 324 9.41 -8.85 20.79
N ILE A 325 9.32 -9.12 19.49
CA ILE A 325 8.10 -8.95 18.69
C ILE A 325 7.62 -10.32 18.23
N THR A 326 6.33 -10.58 18.42
CA THR A 326 5.66 -11.77 17.88
C THR A 326 4.48 -11.32 17.05
N ALA A 327 4.45 -11.72 15.79
CA ALA A 327 3.34 -11.49 14.87
C ALA A 327 2.64 -12.80 14.51
N GLY A 328 1.42 -12.68 13.96
CA GLY A 328 0.56 -13.81 13.58
C GLY A 328 0.72 -14.20 12.11
N ASP A 329 -0.08 -15.16 11.66
CA ASP A 329 0.04 -15.78 10.33
C ASP A 329 -0.48 -14.92 9.14
N GLY A 330 -0.90 -13.68 9.38
CA GLY A 330 -1.22 -12.72 8.32
C GLY A 330 0.04 -12.17 7.64
N GLY A 331 -0.12 -11.33 6.61
CA GLY A 331 1.02 -10.63 6.03
C GLY A 331 1.53 -9.53 6.96
N ASN A 332 2.78 -9.63 7.40
CA ASN A 332 3.40 -8.67 8.30
C ASN A 332 4.38 -7.77 7.56
N THR A 333 4.50 -6.52 8.00
CA THR A 333 5.50 -5.57 7.49
C THR A 333 6.19 -4.88 8.65
N ILE A 334 7.51 -4.99 8.72
CA ILE A 334 8.33 -4.31 9.72
C ILE A 334 9.37 -3.44 9.03
N ASP A 335 9.40 -2.18 9.41
CA ASP A 335 10.44 -1.21 9.06
C ASP A 335 11.05 -0.65 10.33
N SER A 336 12.22 -1.14 10.71
CA SER A 336 13.02 -0.55 11.80
C SER A 336 14.30 0.10 11.30
N THR A 337 14.35 0.48 10.02
CA THR A 337 15.57 0.99 9.38
C THR A 337 16.07 2.30 9.96
N GLY A 338 15.17 3.12 10.52
CA GLY A 338 15.47 4.37 11.21
C GLY A 338 15.36 4.31 12.74
N GLY A 339 15.21 3.12 13.33
CA GLY A 339 15.07 2.92 14.78
C GLY A 339 15.82 1.67 15.27
N THR A 340 15.52 1.23 16.49
CA THR A 340 16.10 -0.01 17.05
C THR A 340 15.04 -0.88 17.72
N ILE A 341 15.09 -2.19 17.46
CA ILE A 341 14.38 -3.24 18.20
C ILE A 341 15.42 -4.04 18.98
N ASN A 342 15.48 -3.80 20.28
CA ASN A 342 16.31 -4.51 21.25
C ASN A 342 15.63 -5.83 21.65
N GLY A 343 15.56 -6.77 20.72
CA GLY A 343 14.89 -8.06 20.88
C GLY A 343 14.82 -8.87 19.60
N SER A 344 14.29 -10.09 19.69
CA SER A 344 14.05 -10.97 18.55
C SER A 344 12.70 -10.68 17.90
N VAL A 345 12.56 -10.99 16.61
CA VAL A 345 11.33 -10.83 15.82
C VAL A 345 10.89 -12.18 15.26
N THR A 346 9.62 -12.53 15.44
CA THR A 346 8.98 -13.71 14.83
C THR A 346 7.76 -13.28 14.03
N LEU A 347 7.73 -13.58 12.73
CA LEU A 347 6.71 -13.07 11.79
C LEU A 347 5.53 -14.03 11.55
N GLY A 348 5.64 -15.32 11.88
CA GLY A 348 4.55 -16.28 11.66
C GLY A 348 4.64 -16.96 10.29
N ASN A 349 3.54 -17.50 9.77
CA ASN A 349 3.55 -18.29 8.51
C ASN A 349 3.07 -17.52 7.27
N GLY A 350 2.85 -16.21 7.40
CA GLY A 350 2.34 -15.34 6.35
C GLY A 350 3.34 -15.09 5.22
N SER A 351 3.00 -14.20 4.30
CA SER A 351 4.00 -13.63 3.38
C SER A 351 4.43 -12.29 3.93
N ASP A 352 5.61 -12.29 4.55
CA ASP A 352 6.07 -11.17 5.36
C ASP A 352 7.09 -10.30 4.64
N THR A 353 7.15 -9.03 4.99
CA THR A 353 8.09 -8.05 4.44
C THR A 353 8.90 -7.42 5.56
N LEU A 354 10.23 -7.55 5.48
CA LEU A 354 11.16 -6.77 6.30
C LEU A 354 11.78 -5.67 5.45
N ILE A 355 11.58 -4.41 5.82
CA ILE A 355 12.28 -3.29 5.20
C ILE A 355 13.68 -3.18 5.82
N VAL A 356 14.69 -3.11 4.96
CA VAL A 356 16.10 -3.13 5.34
C VAL A 356 16.90 -2.09 4.54
N ARG A 357 18.11 -1.76 5.02
CA ARG A 357 19.03 -0.86 4.31
C ARG A 357 20.28 -1.59 3.86
N TYR A 358 20.71 -1.29 2.63
CA TYR A 358 22.06 -1.63 2.20
C TYR A 358 23.07 -0.69 2.86
N VAL A 359 24.09 -1.26 3.49
CA VAL A 359 25.12 -0.51 4.24
C VAL A 359 26.55 -0.85 3.80
N GLY A 360 26.72 -1.37 2.58
CA GLY A 360 28.04 -1.71 2.05
C GLY A 360 28.60 -3.07 2.54
N THR A 361 27.77 -3.89 3.18
CA THR A 361 28.16 -5.20 3.71
C THR A 361 27.23 -6.30 3.19
N ARG A 362 27.62 -7.58 3.42
CA ARG A 362 26.80 -8.74 3.05
C ARG A 362 25.48 -8.82 3.80
N ALA A 363 25.52 -8.53 5.09
CA ALA A 363 24.33 -8.41 5.92
C ALA A 363 23.64 -7.07 5.69
N LEU A 364 22.31 -7.09 5.60
CA LEU A 364 21.49 -5.89 5.51
C LEU A 364 21.23 -5.32 6.89
N ALA A 365 21.15 -4.00 6.99
CA ALA A 365 20.82 -3.34 8.26
C ALA A 365 19.30 -3.34 8.46
N THR A 366 18.85 -4.06 9.50
CA THR A 366 17.43 -4.25 9.82
C THR A 366 16.93 -3.33 10.94
N GLY A 367 17.85 -2.87 11.81
CA GLY A 367 17.52 -2.22 13.07
C GLY A 367 17.10 -3.18 14.18
N ILE A 368 17.24 -4.50 13.99
CA ILE A 368 16.89 -5.54 14.96
C ILE A 368 18.18 -6.14 15.54
N THR A 369 18.31 -6.20 16.86
CA THR A 369 19.51 -6.73 17.52
C THR A 369 19.42 -8.23 17.85
N GLY A 370 18.22 -8.79 17.91
CA GLY A 370 17.97 -10.20 18.20
C GLY A 370 17.84 -11.07 16.95
N ALA A 371 17.38 -12.32 17.15
CA ALA A 371 17.15 -13.25 16.06
C ALA A 371 15.90 -12.84 15.25
N ILE A 372 15.95 -13.07 13.94
CA ILE A 372 14.81 -12.86 13.04
C ILE A 372 14.34 -14.24 12.57
N ASN A 373 13.08 -14.55 12.84
CA ASN A 373 12.41 -15.75 12.35
C ASN A 373 11.26 -15.34 11.42
N ALA A 374 11.45 -15.54 10.12
CA ALA A 374 10.45 -15.25 9.12
C ALA A 374 9.32 -16.29 9.06
N GLY A 375 9.49 -17.45 9.70
CA GLY A 375 8.57 -18.59 9.62
C GLY A 375 8.38 -19.12 8.18
N TYR A 376 7.20 -19.66 7.89
CA TYR A 376 6.86 -20.18 6.56
C TYR A 376 6.34 -19.07 5.63
N GLY A 377 6.01 -19.44 4.38
CA GLY A 377 5.47 -18.50 3.40
C GLY A 377 6.53 -17.84 2.51
N THR A 378 6.10 -16.89 1.67
CA THR A 378 7.00 -16.15 0.79
C THR A 378 7.43 -14.86 1.49
N ASN A 379 8.59 -14.94 2.15
CA ASN A 379 9.12 -13.82 2.94
C ASN A 379 10.13 -13.00 2.13
N THR A 380 9.97 -11.68 2.21
CA THR A 380 10.68 -10.69 1.39
C THR A 380 11.52 -9.76 2.25
N GLU A 381 12.79 -9.57 1.89
CA GLU A 381 13.57 -8.43 2.36
C GLU A 381 13.56 -7.33 1.31
N ARG A 382 12.96 -6.19 1.65
CA ARG A 382 12.86 -5.02 0.78
C ARG A 382 13.94 -4.01 1.11
N VAL A 383 14.86 -3.79 0.17
CA VAL A 383 15.87 -2.73 0.23
C VAL A 383 15.30 -1.48 -0.43
N VAL A 384 15.13 -0.42 0.35
CA VAL A 384 14.69 0.89 -0.18
C VAL A 384 15.91 1.76 -0.45
N PHE A 385 15.93 2.41 -1.62
CA PHE A 385 16.98 3.36 -1.99
C PHE A 385 16.40 4.77 -2.15
N ALA A 386 16.75 5.66 -1.21
CA ALA A 386 16.36 7.07 -1.25
C ALA A 386 17.37 7.97 -2.00
N THR A 387 18.54 7.43 -2.33
CA THR A 387 19.61 8.11 -3.08
C THR A 387 20.30 7.11 -4.00
N ASP A 388 20.93 7.61 -5.07
CA ASP A 388 21.73 6.77 -5.96
C ASP A 388 22.74 5.93 -5.16
N THR A 389 22.72 4.61 -5.39
CA THR A 389 23.46 3.66 -4.56
C THR A 389 24.08 2.58 -5.42
N SER A 390 25.39 2.38 -5.26
CA SER A 390 26.07 1.20 -5.81
C SER A 390 26.06 0.07 -4.79
N VAL A 391 25.50 -1.08 -5.17
CA VAL A 391 25.56 -2.33 -4.41
C VAL A 391 26.83 -3.07 -4.85
N THR A 392 27.87 -3.02 -4.03
CA THR A 392 29.23 -3.48 -4.37
C THR A 392 29.62 -4.78 -3.68
N THR A 393 28.73 -5.36 -2.90
CA THR A 393 28.95 -6.60 -2.14
C THR A 393 27.79 -7.56 -2.38
N PRO A 394 28.00 -8.87 -2.15
CA PRO A 394 26.90 -9.82 -2.10
C PRO A 394 25.85 -9.40 -1.08
N ILE A 395 24.61 -9.85 -1.25
CA ILE A 395 23.54 -9.68 -0.25
C ILE A 395 23.12 -11.07 0.23
N ASP A 396 23.30 -11.30 1.53
CA ASP A 396 22.81 -12.51 2.20
C ASP A 396 21.49 -12.18 2.89
N LEU A 397 20.43 -12.89 2.51
CA LEU A 397 19.13 -12.71 3.16
C LEU A 397 19.13 -13.31 4.57
N ASN A 398 18.35 -12.71 5.48
CA ASN A 398 18.10 -13.34 6.77
C ASN A 398 17.42 -14.72 6.61
N ALA A 399 17.63 -15.61 7.57
CA ALA A 399 17.09 -16.97 7.51
C ALA A 399 15.55 -16.95 7.40
N GLY A 400 15.02 -17.76 6.48
CA GLY A 400 13.57 -17.85 6.18
C GLY A 400 13.07 -16.84 5.14
N PHE A 401 13.90 -15.87 4.72
CA PHE A 401 13.59 -14.99 3.59
C PHE A 401 14.04 -15.63 2.27
N GLY A 402 13.14 -15.65 1.29
CA GLY A 402 13.36 -16.29 -0.01
C GLY A 402 13.35 -15.32 -1.19
N GLN A 403 13.07 -14.03 -0.94
CA GLN A 403 13.00 -13.00 -1.98
C GLN A 403 13.79 -11.75 -1.57
N LEU A 404 14.65 -11.29 -2.48
CA LEU A 404 15.30 -9.99 -2.39
C LEU A 404 14.52 -9.00 -3.25
N LEU A 405 13.96 -7.97 -2.65
CA LEU A 405 13.22 -6.93 -3.34
C LEU A 405 14.00 -5.61 -3.32
N LEU A 406 14.25 -5.01 -4.48
CA LEU A 406 14.88 -3.70 -4.62
C LEU A 406 13.83 -2.65 -5.01
N ALA A 407 13.75 -1.58 -4.20
CA ALA A 407 12.76 -0.52 -4.34
C ALA A 407 13.45 0.86 -4.38
N PRO A 408 14.07 1.26 -5.51
CA PRO A 408 14.55 2.62 -5.66
C PRO A 408 13.39 3.62 -5.80
N ASP A 409 13.51 4.74 -5.09
CA ASP A 409 12.56 5.86 -5.18
C ASP A 409 12.57 6.49 -6.57
N ALA A 410 11.55 7.30 -6.86
CA ALA A 410 11.47 8.02 -8.14
C ALA A 410 12.75 8.83 -8.41
N LYS A 411 13.32 8.67 -9.61
CA LYS A 411 14.58 9.30 -10.05
C LYS A 411 15.84 8.83 -9.30
N VAL A 412 15.76 7.77 -8.51
CA VAL A 412 16.91 7.13 -7.87
C VAL A 412 17.38 5.94 -8.69
N THR A 413 18.69 5.73 -8.77
CA THR A 413 19.33 4.59 -9.42
C THR A 413 20.02 3.68 -8.42
N ALA A 414 19.61 2.40 -8.37
CA ALA A 414 20.35 1.34 -7.69
C ALA A 414 21.22 0.57 -8.70
N THR A 415 22.54 0.65 -8.58
CA THR A 415 23.50 -0.02 -9.49
C THR A 415 24.11 -1.25 -8.82
N LEU A 416 23.82 -2.44 -9.34
CA LEU A 416 24.42 -3.70 -8.93
C LEU A 416 25.76 -3.87 -9.64
N THR A 417 26.89 -3.69 -8.94
CA THR A 417 28.22 -3.74 -9.57
C THR A 417 28.82 -5.15 -9.55
N ALA A 418 30.00 -5.35 -10.14
CA ALA A 418 30.64 -6.67 -10.24
C ALA A 418 30.80 -7.44 -8.90
N GLY A 419 30.81 -6.74 -7.76
CA GLY A 419 30.86 -7.38 -6.44
C GLY A 419 29.51 -7.87 -5.91
N PHE A 420 28.39 -7.53 -6.56
CA PHE A 420 27.06 -8.00 -6.18
C PHE A 420 26.82 -9.46 -6.58
N SER A 421 26.17 -10.20 -5.69
CA SER A 421 25.58 -11.51 -5.97
C SER A 421 24.43 -11.77 -4.99
N THR A 422 23.42 -12.53 -5.41
CA THR A 422 22.32 -13.02 -4.57
C THR A 422 22.05 -14.48 -4.89
N ALA A 423 21.67 -15.28 -3.90
CA ALA A 423 21.20 -16.65 -4.08
C ALA A 423 19.68 -16.74 -4.32
N SER A 424 18.96 -15.63 -4.11
CA SER A 424 17.50 -15.55 -4.24
C SER A 424 17.10 -14.75 -5.48
N PRO A 425 15.92 -15.05 -6.08
CA PRO A 425 15.36 -14.26 -7.17
C PRO A 425 15.33 -12.77 -6.83
N LEU A 426 15.71 -11.95 -7.81
CA LEU A 426 15.63 -10.50 -7.70
C LEU A 426 14.22 -10.06 -8.06
N VAL A 427 13.55 -9.41 -7.12
CA VAL A 427 12.30 -8.72 -7.33
C VAL A 427 12.56 -7.22 -7.38
N ILE A 428 11.93 -6.51 -8.30
CA ILE A 428 12.03 -5.06 -8.37
C ILE A 428 10.65 -4.41 -8.22
N THR A 429 10.61 -3.24 -7.59
CA THR A 429 9.45 -2.35 -7.47
C THR A 429 9.99 -0.92 -7.37
N GLY A 430 9.12 0.04 -7.04
CA GLY A 430 9.47 1.45 -6.95
C GLY A 430 9.37 2.14 -8.30
N LEU A 431 9.76 3.42 -8.31
CA LEU A 431 9.63 4.30 -9.47
C LEU A 431 11.00 4.72 -10.05
N GLY A 432 12.07 4.19 -9.48
CA GLY A 432 13.45 4.43 -9.87
C GLY A 432 13.97 3.47 -10.94
N THR A 433 15.29 3.44 -11.09
CA THR A 433 15.99 2.55 -12.02
C THR A 433 16.86 1.55 -11.25
N VAL A 434 16.82 0.29 -11.66
CA VAL A 434 17.79 -0.72 -11.24
C VAL A 434 18.70 -1.03 -12.43
N VAL A 435 20.02 -0.89 -12.25
CA VAL A 435 21.04 -1.20 -13.26
C VAL A 435 21.85 -2.41 -12.81
N ASN A 436 21.77 -3.51 -13.54
CA ASN A 436 22.65 -4.66 -13.35
C ASN A 436 23.94 -4.50 -14.16
N GLN A 437 25.09 -4.32 -13.52
CA GLN A 437 26.44 -4.44 -14.08
C GLN A 437 27.16 -5.71 -13.58
N ALA A 438 26.46 -6.54 -12.80
CA ALA A 438 26.98 -7.75 -12.18
C ALA A 438 26.67 -9.00 -13.03
N THR A 439 27.16 -10.14 -12.55
CA THR A 439 26.73 -11.46 -13.02
C THR A 439 25.66 -12.00 -12.06
N ILE A 440 24.43 -12.16 -12.56
CA ILE A 440 23.32 -12.79 -11.85
C ILE A 440 23.13 -14.19 -12.43
N ALA A 441 23.36 -15.23 -11.64
CA ALA A 441 23.18 -16.61 -12.07
C ALA A 441 22.33 -17.38 -11.06
N LEU A 442 21.11 -17.78 -11.45
CA LEU A 442 20.14 -18.40 -10.55
C LEU A 442 19.56 -19.69 -11.15
N PRO A 443 19.34 -20.74 -10.33
CA PRO A 443 18.73 -22.00 -10.75
C PRO A 443 17.19 -21.91 -10.85
N THR A 444 16.67 -20.68 -10.96
CA THR A 444 15.25 -20.35 -11.08
C THR A 444 15.12 -19.06 -11.90
N ARG A 445 13.94 -18.43 -11.89
CA ARG A 445 13.74 -17.09 -12.44
C ARG A 445 14.76 -16.12 -11.84
N ALA A 446 15.40 -15.32 -12.70
CA ALA A 446 16.42 -14.38 -12.25
C ALA A 446 15.80 -13.07 -11.76
N VAL A 447 14.90 -12.48 -12.56
CA VAL A 447 14.32 -11.17 -12.28
C VAL A 447 12.80 -11.18 -12.50
N SER A 448 12.07 -10.56 -11.58
CA SER A 448 10.67 -10.20 -11.76
C SER A 448 10.39 -8.82 -11.19
N ASP A 449 9.27 -8.20 -11.56
CA ASP A 449 8.71 -7.10 -10.78
C ASP A 449 7.44 -7.50 -10.01
N LEU A 450 7.20 -6.77 -8.92
CA LEU A 450 5.90 -6.72 -8.27
C LEU A 450 5.22 -5.43 -8.71
N ASP A 451 3.89 -5.44 -8.69
CA ASP A 451 3.00 -4.36 -9.14
C ASP A 451 2.60 -4.42 -10.61
N TYR A 452 1.45 -3.82 -10.87
CA TYR A 452 0.89 -3.59 -12.19
C TYR A 452 0.70 -2.09 -12.36
N ALA A 453 1.60 -1.45 -13.11
CA ALA A 453 1.57 -0.02 -13.32
C ALA A 453 1.90 0.31 -14.79
N PHE A 454 1.04 1.14 -15.40
CA PHE A 454 1.21 1.59 -16.78
C PHE A 454 2.01 2.89 -16.83
N ASN A 455 2.76 3.08 -17.92
CA ASN A 455 3.46 4.34 -18.23
C ASN A 455 4.36 4.86 -17.09
N THR A 456 4.99 3.95 -16.33
CA THR A 456 5.95 4.36 -15.31
C THR A 456 7.27 4.76 -15.96
N SER A 457 8.02 5.65 -15.30
CA SER A 457 9.42 5.91 -15.68
C SER A 457 10.38 4.85 -15.12
N ALA A 458 9.86 3.80 -14.48
CA ALA A 458 10.68 2.80 -13.81
C ALA A 458 11.37 1.89 -14.84
N GLN A 459 12.64 1.59 -14.62
CA GLN A 459 13.45 0.84 -15.59
C GLN A 459 14.29 -0.23 -14.92
N PHE A 460 14.39 -1.38 -15.59
CA PHE A 460 15.43 -2.37 -15.34
C PHE A 460 16.42 -2.37 -16.51
N ARG A 461 17.69 -2.05 -16.23
CA ARG A 461 18.78 -2.02 -17.20
C ARG A 461 19.75 -3.17 -16.94
N ASN A 462 19.91 -4.06 -17.90
CA ASN A 462 20.94 -5.09 -17.87
C ASN A 462 22.15 -4.67 -18.71
N GLU A 463 23.26 -4.36 -18.04
CA GLU A 463 24.57 -4.03 -18.61
C GLU A 463 25.62 -5.13 -18.32
N GLY A 464 25.33 -6.02 -17.38
CA GLY A 464 26.13 -7.18 -17.01
C GLY A 464 25.66 -8.47 -17.68
N SER A 465 25.63 -9.56 -16.91
CA SER A 465 25.14 -10.87 -17.40
C SER A 465 24.06 -11.45 -16.49
N ILE A 466 23.04 -12.05 -17.10
CA ILE A 466 21.96 -12.75 -16.41
C ILE A 466 21.88 -14.17 -16.95
N THR A 467 21.92 -15.17 -16.08
CA THR A 467 21.69 -16.59 -16.38
C THR A 467 20.57 -17.13 -15.50
N ALA A 468 19.51 -17.66 -16.11
CA ALA A 468 18.40 -18.31 -15.41
C ALA A 468 18.24 -19.75 -15.91
N LEU A 469 18.16 -20.70 -14.98
CA LEU A 469 17.87 -22.10 -15.30
C LEU A 469 16.49 -22.43 -14.75
N LEU A 470 15.52 -22.63 -15.62
CA LEU A 470 14.15 -22.96 -15.26
C LEU A 470 13.95 -24.47 -15.35
N SER A 471 13.11 -25.04 -14.49
CA SER A 471 12.59 -26.39 -14.73
C SER A 471 11.72 -26.32 -15.99
N ASP A 472 12.03 -27.17 -17.00
CA ASP A 472 11.44 -27.16 -18.35
C ASP A 472 9.91 -26.97 -18.36
N ASN A 473 9.46 -25.72 -18.40
CA ASN A 473 8.07 -25.33 -18.31
C ASN A 473 7.83 -24.22 -19.33
N ALA A 474 7.14 -24.53 -20.42
CA ALA A 474 6.97 -23.66 -21.58
C ALA A 474 6.27 -22.30 -21.28
N GLY A 475 5.72 -22.10 -20.08
CA GLY A 475 5.14 -20.83 -19.62
C GLY A 475 6.04 -19.99 -18.69
N SER A 476 7.22 -20.49 -18.30
CA SER A 476 8.14 -19.77 -17.41
C SER A 476 9.09 -18.88 -18.19
N ALA A 477 9.54 -17.78 -17.59
CA ALA A 477 10.51 -16.87 -18.19
C ALA A 477 11.63 -16.50 -17.21
N GLY A 478 12.84 -16.24 -17.71
CA GLY A 478 13.98 -15.86 -16.86
C GLY A 478 13.85 -14.45 -16.31
N ILE A 479 13.26 -13.54 -17.10
CA ILE A 479 12.91 -12.17 -16.73
C ILE A 479 11.42 -11.94 -17.02
N VAL A 480 10.65 -11.46 -16.03
CA VAL A 480 9.24 -11.05 -16.20
C VAL A 480 9.01 -9.65 -15.68
N LEU A 481 8.56 -8.73 -16.52
CA LEU A 481 8.30 -7.34 -16.12
C LEU A 481 6.94 -6.88 -16.63
N SER A 482 6.12 -6.33 -15.74
CA SER A 482 4.80 -5.77 -16.08
C SER A 482 4.66 -4.29 -15.74
N SER A 483 5.56 -3.77 -14.92
CA SER A 483 5.57 -2.37 -14.44
C SER A 483 6.82 -1.59 -14.83
N HIS A 484 7.89 -2.28 -15.23
CA HIS A 484 9.16 -1.68 -15.62
C HIS A 484 9.44 -1.86 -17.12
N SER A 485 10.01 -0.82 -17.72
CA SER A 485 10.67 -0.98 -19.03
C SER A 485 11.96 -1.78 -18.89
N PHE A 486 12.33 -2.48 -19.97
CA PHE A 486 13.54 -3.30 -20.00
C PHE A 486 14.52 -2.78 -21.04
N ALA A 487 15.76 -2.55 -20.62
CA ALA A 487 16.86 -2.27 -21.53
C ALA A 487 18.00 -3.26 -21.31
N ASN A 488 18.50 -3.87 -22.38
CA ASN A 488 19.60 -4.81 -22.35
C ASN A 488 20.74 -4.37 -23.27
N SER A 489 21.89 -4.06 -22.70
CA SER A 489 23.16 -3.91 -23.41
C SER A 489 24.18 -5.00 -23.06
N GLY A 490 23.88 -5.82 -22.05
CA GLY A 490 24.66 -6.97 -21.62
C GLY A 490 24.20 -8.29 -22.23
N SER A 491 24.28 -9.38 -21.47
CA SER A 491 23.84 -10.71 -21.87
C SER A 491 22.72 -11.26 -20.98
N VAL A 492 21.77 -11.96 -21.60
CA VAL A 492 20.72 -12.73 -20.93
C VAL A 492 20.71 -14.14 -21.52
N THR A 493 20.85 -15.16 -20.68
CA THR A 493 20.80 -16.58 -21.08
C THR A 493 19.78 -17.32 -20.23
N VAL A 494 18.78 -17.93 -20.86
CA VAL A 494 17.72 -18.67 -20.16
C VAL A 494 17.58 -20.08 -20.72
N THR A 495 17.64 -21.06 -19.83
CA THR A 495 17.41 -22.48 -20.15
C THR A 495 16.08 -22.93 -19.55
N GLY A 496 15.31 -23.73 -20.29
CA GLY A 496 14.05 -24.32 -19.85
C GLY A 496 12.80 -23.44 -20.01
N GLY A 497 12.89 -22.28 -20.69
CA GLY A 497 11.74 -21.40 -20.90
C GLY A 497 12.06 -20.13 -21.71
N THR A 498 11.19 -19.13 -21.60
CA THR A 498 11.28 -17.84 -22.30
C THR A 498 12.41 -16.97 -21.73
N GLY A 499 13.14 -16.25 -22.58
CA GLY A 499 14.21 -15.36 -22.15
C GLY A 499 13.68 -14.18 -21.34
N VAL A 500 12.98 -13.30 -22.05
CA VAL A 500 12.42 -12.07 -21.52
C VAL A 500 10.92 -12.01 -21.85
N SER A 501 10.09 -11.80 -20.84
CA SER A 501 8.66 -11.57 -21.01
C SER A 501 8.29 -10.21 -20.41
N VAL A 502 7.78 -9.32 -21.24
CA VAL A 502 7.38 -7.97 -20.82
C VAL A 502 5.96 -7.69 -21.27
N SER A 503 5.19 -7.00 -20.42
CA SER A 503 3.86 -6.50 -20.77
C SER A 503 3.78 -4.98 -20.60
N TYR A 504 3.08 -4.30 -21.51
CA TYR A 504 2.72 -2.88 -21.48
C TYR A 504 3.88 -1.87 -21.57
N ASN A 505 5.13 -2.35 -21.56
CA ASN A 505 6.32 -1.53 -21.45
C ASN A 505 7.29 -1.82 -22.61
N PRO A 506 8.13 -0.85 -23.01
CA PRO A 506 9.08 -1.04 -24.08
C PRO A 506 10.22 -1.99 -23.69
N VAL A 507 10.75 -2.68 -24.69
CA VAL A 507 11.96 -3.50 -24.62
C VAL A 507 13.00 -2.92 -25.59
N VAL A 508 14.15 -2.52 -25.08
CA VAL A 508 15.29 -2.07 -25.89
C VAL A 508 16.42 -3.08 -25.75
N ASN A 509 16.84 -3.71 -26.85
CA ASN A 509 17.94 -4.67 -26.84
C ASN A 509 19.07 -4.22 -27.77
N SER A 510 20.22 -3.89 -27.21
CA SER A 510 21.48 -3.71 -27.91
C SER A 510 22.52 -4.79 -27.58
N GLY A 511 22.21 -5.67 -26.62
CA GLY A 511 23.05 -6.78 -26.17
C GLY A 511 22.64 -8.13 -26.79
N ILE A 512 22.85 -9.21 -26.04
CA ILE A 512 22.53 -10.60 -26.45
C ILE A 512 21.46 -11.18 -25.53
N ILE A 513 20.40 -11.74 -26.12
CA ILE A 513 19.38 -12.53 -25.41
C ILE A 513 19.35 -13.92 -26.05
N THR A 514 19.60 -14.97 -25.27
CA THR A 514 19.52 -16.37 -25.71
C THR A 514 18.55 -17.13 -24.80
N ALA A 515 17.59 -17.83 -25.38
CA ALA A 515 16.64 -18.66 -24.65
C ALA A 515 16.41 -20.02 -25.32
N THR A 516 16.06 -21.06 -24.56
CA THR A 516 15.57 -22.32 -25.16
C THR A 516 14.15 -22.22 -25.66
N GLY A 517 13.26 -21.57 -24.90
CA GLY A 517 11.90 -21.21 -25.32
C GLY A 517 11.90 -19.94 -26.17
N THR A 518 10.88 -19.11 -26.06
CA THR A 518 10.84 -17.84 -26.81
C THR A 518 11.95 -16.89 -26.36
N GLY A 519 12.68 -16.26 -27.28
CA GLY A 519 13.74 -15.30 -26.92
C GLY A 519 13.18 -14.08 -26.17
N VAL A 520 12.28 -13.34 -26.84
CA VAL A 520 11.52 -12.23 -26.25
C VAL A 520 10.03 -12.40 -26.53
N SER A 521 9.19 -12.30 -25.50
CA SER A 521 7.73 -12.26 -25.61
C SER A 521 7.23 -10.92 -25.08
N LEU A 522 6.49 -10.18 -25.91
CA LEU A 522 6.07 -8.81 -25.62
C LEU A 522 4.57 -8.63 -25.89
N PHE A 523 3.82 -8.33 -24.83
CA PHE A 523 2.41 -7.96 -24.90
C PHE A 523 2.22 -6.45 -24.79
N ASP A 524 1.49 -5.81 -25.70
CA ASP A 524 1.13 -4.38 -25.63
C ASP A 524 2.35 -3.45 -25.40
N GLY A 525 3.48 -3.75 -26.04
CA GLY A 525 4.72 -2.98 -25.90
C GLY A 525 5.46 -2.82 -27.23
N VAL A 526 6.52 -2.00 -27.20
CA VAL A 526 7.38 -1.74 -28.37
C VAL A 526 8.75 -2.38 -28.19
N LEU A 527 9.14 -3.24 -29.12
CA LEU A 527 10.51 -3.76 -29.21
C LEU A 527 11.37 -2.84 -30.08
N THR A 528 12.56 -2.48 -29.59
CA THR A 528 13.65 -1.89 -30.39
C THR A 528 14.89 -2.77 -30.27
N ASN A 529 15.17 -3.59 -31.29
CA ASN A 529 16.32 -4.50 -31.30
C ASN A 529 17.42 -4.01 -32.24
N SER A 530 18.57 -3.64 -31.69
CA SER A 530 19.83 -3.44 -32.43
C SER A 530 20.88 -4.51 -32.10
N GLY A 531 20.61 -5.37 -31.13
CA GLY A 531 21.47 -6.47 -30.71
C GLY A 531 21.06 -7.83 -31.30
N THR A 532 21.28 -8.90 -30.54
CA THR A 532 21.01 -10.28 -30.95
C THR A 532 19.96 -10.92 -30.03
N ILE A 533 18.93 -11.53 -30.63
CA ILE A 533 17.93 -12.34 -29.93
C ILE A 533 17.92 -13.73 -30.56
N ILE A 534 18.17 -14.77 -29.77
CA ILE A 534 18.24 -16.16 -30.21
C ILE A 534 17.30 -17.02 -29.37
N SER A 535 16.45 -17.78 -30.04
CA SER A 535 15.76 -18.93 -29.47
C SER A 535 16.30 -20.23 -30.05
N THR A 536 16.74 -21.16 -29.21
CA THR A 536 17.33 -22.44 -29.63
C THR A 536 16.32 -23.58 -29.75
N GLY A 537 15.10 -23.42 -29.25
CA GLY A 537 14.04 -24.44 -29.32
C GLY A 537 12.65 -23.91 -29.70
N GLY A 538 12.48 -22.59 -29.88
CA GLY A 538 11.18 -21.97 -30.15
C GLY A 538 11.27 -20.74 -31.05
N VAL A 539 10.52 -19.70 -30.67
CA VAL A 539 10.37 -18.46 -31.44
C VAL A 539 11.42 -17.43 -31.02
N GLY A 540 12.10 -16.76 -31.96
CA GLY A 540 13.06 -15.72 -31.62
C GLY A 540 12.39 -14.56 -30.87
N VAL A 541 11.37 -13.97 -31.48
CA VAL A 541 10.55 -12.90 -30.88
C VAL A 541 9.06 -13.16 -31.12
N ASP A 542 8.23 -12.95 -30.11
CA ASP A 542 6.77 -12.96 -30.17
C ASP A 542 6.19 -11.59 -29.74
N LEU A 543 5.61 -10.86 -30.69
CA LEU A 543 5.02 -9.53 -30.48
C LEU A 543 3.51 -9.62 -30.68
N TYR A 544 2.72 -9.37 -29.64
CA TYR A 544 1.26 -9.48 -29.69
C TYR A 544 0.58 -8.42 -28.83
N GLY A 545 -0.72 -8.22 -29.06
CA GLY A 545 -1.50 -7.20 -28.35
C GLY A 545 -2.38 -6.37 -29.27
N ASN A 546 -2.69 -5.15 -28.84
CA ASN A 546 -3.51 -4.18 -29.53
C ASN A 546 -2.80 -3.61 -30.76
N VAL A 547 -3.60 -3.15 -31.73
CA VAL A 547 -3.09 -2.47 -32.93
C VAL A 547 -2.55 -1.07 -32.58
N GLY A 548 -1.54 -0.61 -33.33
CA GLY A 548 -0.97 0.74 -33.17
C GLY A 548 0.47 0.76 -32.64
N TYR A 549 0.99 -0.36 -32.15
CA TYR A 549 2.42 -0.48 -31.80
C TYR A 549 3.26 -0.81 -33.04
N THR A 550 4.44 -0.20 -33.13
CA THR A 550 5.43 -0.48 -34.19
C THR A 550 6.78 -0.84 -33.57
N GLY A 551 7.15 -2.11 -33.63
CA GLY A 551 8.47 -2.60 -33.26
C GLY A 551 9.51 -2.39 -34.37
N SER A 552 10.79 -2.41 -34.01
CA SER A 552 11.91 -2.30 -34.95
C SER A 552 13.03 -3.32 -34.66
N ASN A 553 13.62 -3.84 -35.74
CA ASN A 553 14.80 -4.69 -35.72
C ASN A 553 15.85 -4.18 -36.70
N SER A 554 16.97 -3.68 -36.20
CA SER A 554 18.19 -3.40 -36.96
C SER A 554 19.31 -4.40 -36.65
N GLY A 555 19.10 -5.29 -35.68
CA GLY A 555 20.05 -6.33 -35.27
C GLY A 555 19.73 -7.71 -35.86
N THR A 556 19.96 -8.76 -35.07
CA THR A 556 19.68 -10.15 -35.45
C THR A 556 18.58 -10.73 -34.57
N ILE A 557 17.58 -11.35 -35.20
CA ILE A 557 16.59 -12.20 -34.54
C ILE A 557 16.67 -13.60 -35.17
N SER A 558 16.90 -14.62 -34.36
CA SER A 558 16.93 -16.01 -34.81
C SER A 558 16.06 -16.89 -33.92
N GLY A 559 15.18 -17.70 -34.50
CA GLY A 559 14.42 -18.70 -33.77
C GLY A 559 14.51 -20.07 -34.41
N ALA A 560 14.50 -21.12 -33.59
CA ALA A 560 14.58 -22.49 -34.07
C ALA A 560 13.34 -22.89 -34.90
N THR A 561 12.15 -22.47 -34.48
CA THR A 561 10.87 -22.76 -35.18
C THR A 561 10.35 -21.57 -35.98
N THR A 562 10.47 -20.36 -35.44
CA THR A 562 10.07 -19.12 -36.10
C THR A 562 10.99 -17.98 -35.69
N GLY A 563 11.46 -17.18 -36.65
CA GLY A 563 12.34 -16.04 -36.34
C GLY A 563 11.58 -14.97 -35.56
N ALA A 564 10.55 -14.39 -36.17
CA ALA A 564 9.64 -13.47 -35.50
C ALA A 564 8.17 -13.85 -35.73
N LEU A 565 7.37 -13.83 -34.67
CA LEU A 565 5.91 -13.91 -34.69
C LEU A 565 5.39 -12.52 -34.34
N THR A 566 4.56 -11.92 -35.21
CA THR A 566 4.10 -10.54 -35.01
C THR A 566 2.61 -10.35 -35.31
N GLY A 567 1.86 -9.90 -34.32
CA GLY A 567 0.50 -9.36 -34.43
C GLY A 567 0.46 -7.82 -34.46
N ILE A 568 1.63 -7.17 -34.43
CA ILE A 568 1.78 -5.71 -34.56
C ILE A 568 2.65 -5.37 -35.78
N TYR A 569 2.97 -4.10 -35.97
CA TYR A 569 3.85 -3.67 -37.05
C TYR A 569 5.30 -3.92 -36.64
N LEU A 570 6.09 -4.54 -37.52
CA LEU A 570 7.51 -4.80 -37.31
C LEU A 570 8.32 -4.27 -38.49
N THR A 571 9.15 -3.26 -38.24
CA THR A 571 10.10 -2.75 -39.24
C THR A 571 11.43 -3.48 -39.11
N ASN A 572 11.86 -4.17 -40.16
CA ASN A 572 13.13 -4.86 -40.22
C ASN A 572 14.11 -4.16 -41.16
N THR A 573 15.24 -3.71 -40.62
CA THR A 573 16.44 -3.30 -41.37
C THR A 573 17.64 -4.20 -41.07
N GLY A 574 17.48 -5.15 -40.13
CA GLY A 574 18.47 -6.15 -39.75
C GLY A 574 18.18 -7.52 -40.36
N THR A 575 18.58 -8.59 -39.66
CA THR A 575 18.34 -9.98 -40.09
C THR A 575 17.32 -10.66 -39.19
N ILE A 576 16.33 -11.33 -39.81
CA ILE A 576 15.43 -12.28 -39.14
C ILE A 576 15.60 -13.65 -39.79
N SER A 577 15.85 -14.70 -39.01
CA SER A 577 16.10 -16.04 -39.54
C SER A 577 15.47 -17.18 -38.74
N SER A 578 15.10 -18.25 -39.43
CA SER A 578 14.75 -19.54 -38.82
C SER A 578 14.97 -20.71 -39.77
N ALA A 579 15.26 -21.89 -39.21
CA ALA A 579 15.20 -23.15 -39.96
C ALA A 579 13.75 -23.57 -40.28
N GLY A 580 12.77 -23.07 -39.52
CA GLY A 580 11.35 -23.18 -39.81
C GLY A 580 10.87 -22.00 -40.64
N THR A 581 10.08 -21.10 -40.03
CA THR A 581 9.52 -19.91 -40.70
C THR A 581 10.31 -18.65 -40.34
N GLY A 582 10.75 -17.85 -41.31
CA GLY A 582 11.46 -16.60 -41.01
C GLY A 582 10.60 -15.63 -40.19
N VAL A 583 9.48 -15.17 -40.75
CA VAL A 583 8.48 -14.33 -40.07
C VAL A 583 7.09 -14.94 -40.21
N SER A 584 6.35 -15.02 -39.11
CA SER A 584 4.93 -15.36 -39.09
C SER A 584 4.13 -14.11 -38.72
N VAL A 585 3.28 -13.64 -39.64
CA VAL A 585 2.45 -12.45 -39.44
C VAL A 585 1.04 -12.90 -39.04
N GLN A 586 0.63 -12.49 -37.84
CA GLN A 586 -0.69 -12.76 -37.26
C GLN A 586 -1.72 -11.69 -37.64
N ALA A 587 -2.94 -11.81 -37.12
CA ALA A 587 -4.02 -10.86 -37.38
C ALA A 587 -3.59 -9.44 -37.01
N TYR A 588 -3.90 -8.49 -37.90
CA TYR A 588 -3.52 -7.08 -37.77
C TYR A 588 -2.00 -6.78 -37.78
N GLY A 589 -1.15 -7.80 -37.85
CA GLY A 589 0.30 -7.65 -37.94
C GLY A 589 0.75 -7.19 -39.32
N TYR A 590 1.87 -6.47 -39.38
CA TYR A 590 2.45 -6.02 -40.65
C TYR A 590 3.97 -6.07 -40.61
N LEU A 591 4.58 -6.79 -41.55
CA LEU A 591 6.04 -6.78 -41.69
C LEU A 591 6.46 -5.71 -42.70
N ILE A 592 7.32 -4.79 -42.30
CA ILE A 592 7.98 -3.83 -43.18
C ILE A 592 9.46 -4.23 -43.27
N ASN A 593 9.81 -5.07 -44.24
CA ASN A 593 11.19 -5.42 -44.51
C ASN A 593 11.83 -4.29 -45.35
N ALA A 594 12.39 -3.30 -44.67
CA ALA A 594 12.96 -2.11 -45.28
C ALA A 594 14.30 -2.41 -45.98
N ALA A 595 14.85 -1.42 -46.69
CA ALA A 595 16.14 -1.54 -47.36
C ALA A 595 17.24 -1.98 -46.38
N GLY A 596 18.05 -2.96 -46.79
CA GLY A 596 19.06 -3.60 -45.95
C GLY A 596 18.53 -4.73 -45.05
N GLY A 597 17.22 -4.82 -44.85
CA GLY A 597 16.58 -5.90 -44.12
C GLY A 597 16.67 -7.24 -44.84
N VAL A 598 16.99 -8.30 -44.10
CA VAL A 598 17.07 -9.67 -44.60
C VAL A 598 16.13 -10.58 -43.80
N VAL A 599 15.28 -11.34 -44.49
CA VAL A 599 14.46 -12.40 -43.90
C VAL A 599 14.83 -13.74 -44.51
N ASN A 600 15.26 -14.69 -43.69
CA ASN A 600 15.62 -16.05 -44.10
C ASN A 600 14.66 -17.07 -43.48
N GLY A 601 14.00 -17.87 -44.31
CA GLY A 601 13.24 -19.03 -43.85
C GLY A 601 13.84 -20.35 -44.31
N GLY A 602 13.44 -21.44 -43.64
CA GLY A 602 13.78 -22.80 -44.04
C GLY A 602 12.53 -23.55 -44.49
N SER A 603 12.24 -24.67 -43.85
CA SER A 603 11.17 -25.59 -44.28
C SER A 603 9.75 -25.00 -44.19
N GLY A 604 9.53 -23.99 -43.33
CA GLY A 604 8.26 -23.28 -43.20
C GLY A 604 8.06 -22.13 -44.19
N GLY A 605 9.09 -21.77 -44.97
CA GLY A 605 9.11 -20.59 -45.83
C GLY A 605 9.70 -19.36 -45.13
N ALA A 606 10.01 -18.34 -45.92
CA ALA A 606 10.54 -17.07 -45.41
C ALA A 606 9.48 -16.30 -44.62
N ILE A 607 8.26 -16.22 -45.15
CA ILE A 607 7.17 -15.52 -44.49
C ILE A 607 5.87 -16.33 -44.63
N SER A 608 5.14 -16.45 -43.53
CA SER A 608 3.76 -16.96 -43.51
C SER A 608 2.83 -15.88 -42.98
N VAL A 609 1.74 -15.62 -43.69
CA VAL A 609 0.70 -14.66 -43.30
C VAL A 609 -0.60 -15.44 -43.15
N GLY A 610 -1.00 -15.75 -41.92
CA GLY A 610 -2.09 -16.70 -41.64
C GLY A 610 -3.41 -16.08 -41.22
N SER A 611 -3.61 -14.77 -41.40
CA SER A 611 -4.70 -14.05 -40.71
C SER A 611 -5.39 -13.01 -41.60
N PHE A 612 -6.13 -12.06 -41.00
CA PHE A 612 -6.83 -10.99 -41.70
C PHE A 612 -6.24 -9.62 -41.31
N ASN A 613 -6.42 -8.61 -42.15
CA ASN A 613 -5.85 -7.26 -41.99
C ASN A 613 -4.32 -7.28 -41.78
N ALA A 614 -3.63 -8.20 -42.43
CA ALA A 614 -2.20 -8.42 -42.27
C ALA A 614 -1.45 -8.23 -43.59
N GLY A 615 -0.15 -7.96 -43.53
CA GLY A 615 0.60 -7.81 -44.77
C GLY A 615 2.11 -7.74 -44.63
N VAL A 616 2.73 -7.61 -45.79
CA VAL A 616 4.18 -7.53 -45.96
C VAL A 616 4.48 -6.43 -46.94
N ALA A 617 5.37 -5.50 -46.58
CA ALA A 617 6.05 -4.61 -47.51
C ALA A 617 7.53 -4.96 -47.56
N ASN A 618 8.08 -5.11 -48.75
CA ASN A 618 9.46 -5.53 -48.95
C ASN A 618 10.25 -4.58 -49.85
N ALA A 619 11.18 -3.85 -49.26
CA ALA A 619 12.28 -3.12 -49.93
C ALA A 619 13.65 -3.77 -49.66
N GLY A 620 13.71 -4.83 -48.85
CA GLY A 620 14.92 -5.60 -48.55
C GLY A 620 14.96 -6.96 -49.28
N THR A 621 15.70 -7.91 -48.70
CA THR A 621 15.84 -9.27 -49.23
C THR A 621 15.04 -10.27 -48.42
N ILE A 622 14.20 -11.07 -49.09
CA ILE A 622 13.49 -12.21 -48.49
C ILE A 622 13.99 -13.48 -49.19
N ASN A 623 14.58 -14.41 -48.45
CA ASN A 623 15.12 -15.67 -48.96
C ASN A 623 14.23 -16.85 -48.53
N GLY A 624 13.52 -17.42 -49.50
CA GLY A 624 12.51 -18.46 -49.31
C GLY A 624 11.10 -18.00 -49.70
N ASN A 625 10.13 -18.91 -49.61
CA ASN A 625 8.76 -18.66 -50.07
C ASN A 625 7.99 -17.73 -49.14
N VAL A 626 7.06 -16.95 -49.71
CA VAL A 626 6.08 -16.15 -48.98
C VAL A 626 4.69 -16.73 -49.24
N THR A 627 3.96 -17.06 -48.18
CA THR A 627 2.64 -17.70 -48.29
C THR A 627 1.59 -16.97 -47.46
N PHE A 628 0.44 -16.67 -48.07
CA PHE A 628 -0.74 -16.13 -47.43
C PHE A 628 -1.80 -17.23 -47.31
N ASN A 629 -2.05 -17.66 -46.07
CA ASN A 629 -2.95 -18.76 -45.71
C ASN A 629 -4.28 -18.23 -45.15
N GLY A 630 -4.86 -17.19 -45.76
CA GLY A 630 -5.96 -16.38 -45.22
C GLY A 630 -7.04 -17.16 -44.43
N ALA A 631 -7.50 -16.58 -43.32
CA ALA A 631 -8.36 -17.27 -42.34
C ALA A 631 -9.82 -17.47 -42.79
N PHE A 632 -10.30 -16.74 -43.78
CA PHE A 632 -11.71 -16.76 -44.22
C PHE A 632 -11.84 -16.77 -45.74
N SER A 633 -12.95 -17.31 -46.26
CA SER A 633 -13.24 -17.45 -47.70
C SER A 633 -13.65 -16.14 -48.41
N GLY A 634 -13.19 -14.98 -47.93
CA GLY A 634 -13.59 -13.64 -48.39
C GLY A 634 -12.46 -12.60 -48.44
N ASP A 635 -12.84 -11.32 -48.48
CA ASP A 635 -11.92 -10.17 -48.57
C ASP A 635 -11.17 -9.97 -47.24
N ASN A 636 -9.96 -10.52 -47.14
CA ASN A 636 -9.20 -10.58 -45.89
C ASN A 636 -8.30 -9.34 -45.66
N SER A 637 -8.39 -8.34 -46.55
CA SER A 637 -7.52 -7.14 -46.55
C SER A 637 -6.03 -7.49 -46.42
N LEU A 638 -5.63 -8.58 -47.05
CA LEU A 638 -4.25 -9.07 -47.06
C LEU A 638 -3.46 -8.39 -48.17
N SER A 639 -2.20 -8.04 -47.91
CA SER A 639 -1.36 -7.42 -48.94
C SER A 639 0.09 -7.88 -48.91
N TYR A 640 0.66 -8.05 -50.11
CA TYR A 640 2.09 -8.11 -50.34
C TYR A 640 2.49 -6.92 -51.21
N ILE A 641 3.36 -6.05 -50.72
CA ILE A 641 3.86 -4.86 -51.41
C ILE A 641 5.34 -5.08 -51.75
N ALA A 642 5.62 -5.40 -53.01
CA ALA A 642 6.97 -5.37 -53.56
C ALA A 642 7.37 -3.90 -53.80
N GLN A 643 8.25 -3.37 -52.98
CA GLN A 643 8.77 -2.01 -53.11
C GLN A 643 10.04 -2.00 -53.97
N THR A 644 10.31 -0.88 -54.61
CA THR A 644 11.50 -0.69 -55.45
C THR A 644 12.78 -1.04 -54.68
N GLY A 645 13.64 -1.86 -55.28
CA GLY A 645 14.89 -2.35 -54.67
C GLY A 645 14.74 -3.61 -53.82
N GLY A 646 13.51 -4.00 -53.45
CA GLY A 646 13.25 -5.24 -52.73
C GLY A 646 13.32 -6.47 -53.63
N VAL A 647 13.78 -7.59 -53.06
CA VAL A 647 13.86 -8.89 -53.74
C VAL A 647 13.27 -9.99 -52.88
N LEU A 648 12.34 -10.75 -53.44
CA LEU A 648 11.88 -12.05 -52.96
C LEU A 648 12.56 -13.16 -53.78
N ASN A 649 13.50 -13.86 -53.14
CA ASN A 649 14.17 -15.05 -53.64
C ASN A 649 13.36 -16.31 -53.31
N GLY A 650 12.19 -16.43 -53.92
CA GLY A 650 11.26 -17.53 -53.69
C GLY A 650 9.92 -17.33 -54.37
N ASN A 651 9.01 -18.28 -54.16
CA ASN A 651 7.65 -18.21 -54.67
C ASN A 651 6.78 -17.33 -53.76
N LEU A 652 5.80 -16.65 -54.36
CA LEU A 652 4.74 -15.93 -53.66
C LEU A 652 3.40 -16.67 -53.86
N SER A 653 2.76 -17.08 -52.77
CA SER A 653 1.42 -17.68 -52.79
C SER A 653 0.46 -16.79 -52.01
N LEU A 654 -0.53 -16.22 -52.69
CA LEU A 654 -1.43 -15.20 -52.13
C LEU A 654 -2.74 -15.76 -51.56
N GLY A 655 -3.01 -17.05 -51.75
CA GLY A 655 -4.31 -17.63 -51.38
C GLY A 655 -5.47 -16.89 -52.07
N ASN A 656 -6.63 -16.86 -51.43
CA ASN A 656 -7.81 -16.11 -51.89
C ASN A 656 -7.88 -14.73 -51.20
N GLY A 657 -8.02 -13.66 -52.00
CA GLY A 657 -8.38 -12.32 -51.50
C GLY A 657 -7.20 -11.45 -51.06
N ALA A 658 -5.95 -11.85 -51.30
CA ALA A 658 -4.80 -10.98 -51.06
C ALA A 658 -4.48 -10.11 -52.29
N THR A 659 -3.96 -8.91 -52.04
CA THR A 659 -3.53 -7.99 -53.09
C THR A 659 -2.01 -8.01 -53.23
N LEU A 660 -1.51 -8.27 -54.45
CA LEU A 660 -0.13 -7.99 -54.81
C LEU A 660 -0.02 -6.54 -55.30
N VAL A 661 0.85 -5.76 -54.67
CA VAL A 661 1.31 -4.47 -55.17
C VAL A 661 2.75 -4.61 -55.67
N THR A 662 3.02 -4.22 -56.91
CA THR A 662 4.35 -4.34 -57.54
C THR A 662 4.56 -3.22 -58.55
N ASP A 663 5.80 -2.87 -58.85
CA ASP A 663 6.11 -1.84 -59.86
C ASP A 663 5.61 -2.26 -61.25
N LEU A 664 5.06 -1.31 -62.01
CA LEU A 664 4.61 -1.54 -63.38
C LEU A 664 5.74 -2.00 -64.30
N VAL A 665 6.94 -1.44 -64.11
CA VAL A 665 8.13 -1.81 -64.87
C VAL A 665 8.85 -2.93 -64.12
N ASN A 666 8.90 -4.11 -64.73
CA ASN A 666 9.64 -5.24 -64.20
C ASN A 666 11.01 -5.35 -64.87
N THR A 667 12.07 -5.06 -64.12
CA THR A 667 13.47 -5.21 -64.55
C THR A 667 14.13 -6.49 -64.01
N GLY A 668 13.37 -7.31 -63.27
CA GLY A 668 13.85 -8.53 -62.64
C GLY A 668 13.60 -9.79 -63.48
N PRO A 669 14.15 -10.94 -63.07
CA PRO A 669 14.04 -12.19 -63.81
C PRO A 669 12.69 -12.92 -63.67
N GLY A 670 11.87 -12.57 -62.68
CA GLY A 670 10.57 -13.21 -62.47
C GLY A 670 9.41 -12.49 -63.16
N GLN A 671 8.19 -12.95 -62.92
CA GLN A 671 6.99 -12.43 -63.61
C GLN A 671 6.60 -11.01 -63.17
N PHE A 672 6.86 -10.67 -61.91
CA PHE A 672 6.51 -9.38 -61.31
C PHE A 672 7.75 -8.74 -60.68
N ALA A 673 7.81 -7.41 -60.65
CA ALA A 673 8.96 -6.69 -60.13
C ALA A 673 9.23 -7.07 -58.67
N GLY A 674 10.50 -7.30 -58.35
CA GLY A 674 10.95 -7.69 -57.01
C GLY A 674 10.66 -9.14 -56.60
N ILE A 675 10.16 -9.99 -57.51
CA ILE A 675 9.89 -11.42 -57.22
C ILE A 675 10.62 -12.28 -58.24
N THR A 676 11.46 -13.21 -57.80
CA THR A 676 12.23 -14.08 -58.71
C THR A 676 11.59 -15.44 -58.97
N GLY A 677 10.74 -15.92 -58.06
CA GLY A 677 10.02 -17.19 -58.19
C GLY A 677 8.65 -17.07 -58.86
N THR A 678 7.85 -18.12 -58.71
CA THR A 678 6.47 -18.16 -59.25
C THR A 678 5.50 -17.41 -58.36
N VAL A 679 4.49 -16.79 -58.96
CA VAL A 679 3.37 -16.18 -58.23
C VAL A 679 2.11 -17.00 -58.46
N THR A 680 1.47 -17.41 -57.37
CA THR A 680 0.20 -18.13 -57.37
C THR A 680 -0.84 -17.35 -56.59
N ALA A 681 -2.05 -17.29 -57.11
CA ALA A 681 -3.15 -16.55 -56.51
C ALA A 681 -4.48 -17.26 -56.76
N GLY A 682 -5.39 -17.17 -55.80
CA GLY A 682 -6.76 -17.63 -55.93
C GLY A 682 -7.65 -16.62 -56.68
N SER A 683 -8.88 -17.02 -56.98
CA SER A 683 -9.76 -16.30 -57.90
C SER A 683 -10.18 -14.90 -57.44
N SER A 684 -10.17 -14.64 -56.13
CA SER A 684 -10.52 -13.33 -55.55
C SER A 684 -9.30 -12.42 -55.30
N SER A 685 -8.09 -12.86 -55.61
CA SER A 685 -6.88 -12.06 -55.42
C SER A 685 -6.72 -11.01 -56.52
N ALA A 686 -6.08 -9.90 -56.17
CA ALA A 686 -5.94 -8.75 -57.06
C ALA A 686 -4.48 -8.36 -57.26
N LEU A 687 -4.19 -7.85 -58.45
CA LEU A 687 -2.92 -7.21 -58.78
C LEU A 687 -3.12 -5.70 -58.82
N ARG A 688 -2.18 -4.96 -58.25
CA ARG A 688 -2.13 -3.50 -58.33
C ARG A 688 -0.74 -3.05 -58.73
N TYR A 689 -0.63 -2.43 -59.89
CA TYR A 689 0.63 -1.84 -60.33
C TYR A 689 0.86 -0.49 -59.66
N ALA A 690 1.99 -0.34 -58.99
CA ALA A 690 2.47 0.96 -58.52
C ALA A 690 3.12 1.71 -59.69
N VAL A 691 2.63 2.91 -59.96
CA VAL A 691 3.13 3.80 -61.01
C VAL A 691 3.74 5.02 -60.36
N ASN A 692 5.06 4.94 -60.14
CA ASN A 692 5.85 5.93 -59.41
C ASN A 692 6.57 6.94 -60.33
N ALA A 693 6.48 6.75 -61.65
CA ALA A 693 7.00 7.64 -62.69
C ALA A 693 6.08 7.59 -63.91
N ASP A 694 6.15 8.61 -64.77
CA ASP A 694 5.37 8.66 -66.00
C ASP A 694 5.53 7.37 -66.82
N ALA A 695 4.41 6.76 -67.16
CA ALA A 695 4.39 5.47 -67.79
C ALA A 695 3.24 5.35 -68.80
N THR A 696 3.45 4.48 -69.78
CA THR A 696 2.40 4.04 -70.70
C THR A 696 2.24 2.53 -70.56
N ALA A 697 1.00 2.06 -70.48
CA ALA A 697 0.70 0.64 -70.46
C ALA A 697 -0.53 0.32 -71.33
N THR A 698 -0.52 -0.84 -71.96
CA THR A 698 -1.69 -1.36 -72.67
C THR A 698 -2.54 -2.17 -71.70
N LEU A 699 -3.86 -1.95 -71.72
CA LEU A 699 -4.80 -2.74 -70.94
C LEU A 699 -4.72 -4.22 -71.37
N PRO A 700 -4.63 -5.16 -70.42
CA PRO A 700 -4.55 -6.57 -70.76
C PRO A 700 -5.87 -7.06 -71.37
N THR A 701 -5.79 -7.91 -72.40
CA THR A 701 -6.97 -8.55 -73.04
C THR A 701 -7.53 -9.72 -72.23
N GLY A 702 -6.88 -10.10 -71.13
CA GLY A 702 -7.25 -11.21 -70.25
C GLY A 702 -6.50 -11.14 -68.92
N ASN A 703 -6.34 -12.29 -68.26
CA ASN A 703 -5.65 -12.34 -66.96
C ASN A 703 -4.18 -11.94 -67.08
N VAL A 704 -3.68 -11.23 -66.06
CA VAL A 704 -2.24 -10.94 -65.92
C VAL A 704 -1.67 -11.95 -64.95
N GLY A 705 -1.03 -13.00 -65.48
CA GLY A 705 -0.60 -14.13 -64.67
C GLY A 705 -1.80 -14.81 -63.97
N PRO A 706 -1.76 -15.03 -62.65
CA PRO A 706 -2.88 -15.64 -61.93
C PRO A 706 -4.03 -14.66 -61.62
N PHE A 707 -3.92 -13.38 -61.98
CA PHE A 707 -4.88 -12.35 -61.56
C PHE A 707 -5.93 -12.03 -62.61
N ALA A 708 -7.21 -12.15 -62.24
CA ALA A 708 -8.35 -11.67 -63.03
C ALA A 708 -8.66 -10.19 -62.79
N ASN A 709 -8.26 -9.65 -61.63
CA ASN A 709 -8.47 -8.25 -61.27
C ASN A 709 -7.13 -7.50 -61.26
N VAL A 710 -7.01 -6.49 -62.13
CA VAL A 710 -5.80 -5.66 -62.25
C VAL A 710 -6.19 -4.20 -62.06
N GLY A 711 -5.48 -3.51 -61.17
CA GLY A 711 -5.59 -2.07 -60.94
C GLY A 711 -4.26 -1.36 -61.09
N TYR A 712 -4.31 -0.03 -61.20
CA TYR A 712 -3.14 0.83 -61.23
C TYR A 712 -3.27 1.88 -60.14
N GLN A 713 -2.21 2.07 -59.36
CA GLN A 713 -2.09 3.10 -58.35
C GLN A 713 -1.02 4.09 -58.79
N VAL A 714 -1.48 5.25 -59.23
CA VAL A 714 -0.62 6.37 -59.64
C VAL A 714 -0.24 7.17 -58.40
N ALA A 715 1.05 7.37 -58.18
CA ALA A 715 1.58 8.09 -57.03
C ALA A 715 2.61 9.15 -57.46
N ASN A 716 3.00 10.02 -56.54
CA ASN A 716 4.12 10.96 -56.70
C ASN A 716 4.03 11.89 -57.92
N GLY A 717 2.81 12.23 -58.37
CA GLY A 717 2.59 13.12 -59.51
C GLY A 717 2.86 12.48 -60.88
N ALA A 718 3.07 11.16 -60.93
CA ALA A 718 3.23 10.45 -62.19
C ALA A 718 1.96 10.54 -63.07
N ALA A 719 2.15 10.49 -64.38
CA ALA A 719 1.10 10.33 -65.37
C ALA A 719 1.10 8.90 -65.94
N LEU A 720 -0.03 8.21 -65.84
CA LEU A 720 -0.24 6.91 -66.48
C LEU A 720 -1.12 7.08 -67.72
N THR A 721 -0.59 6.76 -68.90
CA THR A 721 -1.39 6.65 -70.13
C THR A 721 -1.76 5.19 -70.35
N LEU A 722 -3.07 4.89 -70.37
CA LEU A 722 -3.57 3.55 -70.67
C LEU A 722 -4.11 3.50 -72.10
N THR A 723 -3.61 2.56 -72.89
CA THR A 723 -4.08 2.31 -74.26
C THR A 723 -4.91 1.03 -74.33
N ALA A 724 -5.97 1.03 -75.13
CA ALA A 724 -6.70 -0.20 -75.44
C ALA A 724 -5.81 -1.15 -76.25
N PRO A 725 -5.93 -2.48 -76.06
CA PRO A 725 -5.22 -3.45 -76.89
C PRO A 725 -5.65 -3.32 -78.36
N ALA A 726 -4.71 -3.49 -79.29
CA ALA A 726 -5.04 -3.58 -80.71
C ALA A 726 -5.90 -4.83 -80.92
N GLY A 727 -7.10 -4.64 -81.48
CA GLY A 727 -8.15 -5.65 -81.59
C GLY A 727 -7.79 -6.86 -82.43
#